data_AF-A0A7W1TIY4-F1
#
_entry.id   AF-A0A7W1TIY4-F1
#
_cell.length_a   1.000
_cell.length_b   1.000
_cell.length_c   1.000
_cell.angle_alpha   90.00
_cell.angle_beta   90.00
_cell.angle_gamma   90.00
#
_symmetry.space_group_name_H-M   'P 1'
#
loop_
_entity.id
_entity.type
_entity.pdbx_description
1 polymer ?
#
loop_
_entity_poly.entity_id
_entity_poly.type
_entity_poly.pdbx_seq_one_letter_code
_entity_poly.pdbx_strand_id
1 'polypeptide(L)'
;MQLCPQCNTNNRDTAHHCAQCGHGLQDLLGAGTILQGRYQIERVLGTGGFGAVYLVRHLALGHLFALKTSFDTTTGAVRQFEREAKFLVTLQHPNLARVTDLFIEANGTPYLVMEYVEGENLDELVTRTGLQTVSRVITWMEQTLDALHYLHTRIPAIVHRDIKPSNLILQADGRLVLVDFGIAKESGTKTTIGARAYTPGFSPPEQYGTQSADARSDLYSVGATMFFLLTAQVPPDAIDRMVHGASLILPGSLPPSITQLVTATLALNPSQRPISAEKLKTALTAPVAPAIPPPQRVAMPIPPTVRVSPPPSQRLKWLVLLGAGAGIAVVLFFLVKLVSGSSSPTTATAATSVVTTIAMASTAGATVGVAPVATTVSVPSPTTVPNTAVQTAAASTAAVTQPAVVKATANTAPVMNAASIGIGATSGAGIVTSGEDVVATGYNKIGTELADAFAGKYKGKTVSVLHGFSGNEVNKFAATFKDFQDKTGITINLVPGGNTEAINVKVTSGTVEDIVNFPQPGTMASYAKSGKVIDLNKFINPAWLKQNYNQGFIDTNTVDSPSGKILGGVFERINFKSAVWYPKKAFDAAGYKVPTTWAEQQTLMDQIVKDGDTPWCMGIESGGATGWPATDWIEDLMLRTTSLDNYDKWVNGTLPFTSPEVKTAFQILTNIWFDDKYVYGGRKAIATTNFGDAGTPMLQDPPKCWLLKQGTFITTFFEHNKPGVKAGVDYDFYYLPPIDPQYSKPVLYAGDLFSAFNDRPEVRAVMEYFTTYEAIQPRVKLGGGALSPHKNAVLADYTNDLDRKAAQIILTASIVRFDGSDLMPAEVGSGSFWKGMTDYAGGTVGLNKALAEIQAGWDNVKK
;
A
#
# COMPACT_ATOMS: atom_id res chain seq x y z
N MET A 1 20.47 36.50 -19.38
CA MET A 1 20.14 35.07 -19.65
C MET A 1 20.26 34.32 -18.34
N GLN A 2 19.28 33.49 -18.00
CA GLN A 2 19.30 32.65 -16.79
C GLN A 2 19.68 31.21 -17.15
N LEU A 3 20.69 30.65 -16.48
CA LEU A 3 21.03 29.24 -16.63
C LEU A 3 20.00 28.38 -15.91
N CYS A 4 19.53 27.33 -16.58
CA CYS A 4 18.74 26.31 -15.92
C CYS A 4 19.61 25.55 -14.93
N PRO A 5 19.26 25.50 -13.64
CA PRO A 5 20.08 24.85 -12.62
C PRO A 5 20.12 23.32 -12.78
N GLN A 6 19.14 22.74 -13.50
CA GLN A 6 19.04 21.31 -13.71
C GLN A 6 19.90 20.82 -14.89
N CYS A 7 19.99 21.59 -15.99
CA CYS A 7 20.65 21.15 -17.21
C CYS A 7 21.69 22.13 -17.77
N ASN A 8 21.99 23.20 -17.03
CA ASN A 8 22.89 24.29 -17.40
C ASN A 8 22.58 24.98 -18.75
N THR A 9 21.39 24.77 -19.31
CA THR A 9 20.98 25.43 -20.55
C THR A 9 20.73 26.92 -20.30
N ASN A 10 21.23 27.79 -21.17
CA ASN A 10 20.91 29.21 -21.15
C ASN A 10 19.47 29.47 -21.61
N ASN A 11 18.71 30.20 -20.81
CA ASN A 11 17.33 30.58 -21.11
C ASN A 11 17.19 32.11 -21.15
N ARG A 12 16.14 32.59 -21.83
CA ARG A 12 15.77 34.01 -21.81
C ARG A 12 15.42 34.43 -20.37
N ASP A 13 15.69 35.68 -20.02
CA ASP A 13 15.43 36.20 -18.66
C ASP A 13 13.95 36.21 -18.28
N THR A 14 13.05 36.18 -19.29
CA THR A 14 11.60 36.08 -19.11
C THR A 14 11.06 34.65 -19.17
N ALA A 15 11.93 33.65 -19.35
CA ALA A 15 11.50 32.26 -19.44
C ALA A 15 11.04 31.77 -18.06
N HIS A 16 9.80 31.30 -17.96
CA HIS A 16 9.29 30.69 -16.74
C HIS A 16 9.64 29.21 -16.62
N HIS A 17 10.10 28.60 -17.71
CA HIS A 17 10.53 27.20 -17.77
C HIS A 17 11.77 27.10 -18.65
N CYS A 18 12.66 26.17 -18.31
CA CYS A 18 13.82 25.90 -19.14
C CYS A 18 13.38 25.36 -20.52
N ALA A 19 13.89 25.97 -21.58
CA ALA A 19 13.58 25.60 -22.96
C ALA A 19 14.05 24.19 -23.34
N GLN A 20 15.02 23.62 -22.59
CA GLN A 20 15.59 22.30 -22.87
C GLN A 20 15.00 21.19 -21.99
N CYS A 21 14.78 21.46 -20.70
CA CYS A 21 14.35 20.42 -19.75
C CYS A 21 13.04 20.72 -19.01
N GLY A 22 12.37 21.83 -19.34
CA GLY A 22 11.07 22.19 -18.76
C GLY A 22 11.09 22.62 -17.29
N HIS A 23 12.26 22.66 -16.63
CA HIS A 23 12.38 23.05 -15.21
C HIS A 23 11.80 24.45 -14.96
N GLY A 24 10.93 24.60 -13.96
CA GLY A 24 10.39 25.90 -13.56
C GLY A 24 11.52 26.84 -13.14
N LEU A 25 11.61 27.98 -13.80
CA LEU A 25 12.63 29.01 -13.55
C LEU A 25 12.11 30.15 -12.67
N GLN A 26 10.84 30.08 -12.23
CA GLN A 26 10.28 31.07 -11.33
C GLN A 26 10.92 30.96 -9.92
N ASP A 27 11.28 32.12 -9.37
CA ASP A 27 11.72 32.37 -7.98
C ASP A 27 13.14 31.94 -7.55
N LEU A 28 13.99 31.45 -8.46
CA LEU A 28 15.40 31.21 -8.13
C LEU A 28 16.27 32.45 -8.40
N LEU A 29 17.16 32.76 -7.46
CA LEU A 29 18.12 33.84 -7.63
C LEU A 29 19.23 33.42 -8.60
N GLY A 30 19.46 34.24 -9.62
CA GLY A 30 20.50 34.02 -10.63
C GLY A 30 21.92 34.23 -10.08
N ALA A 31 22.90 33.60 -10.73
CA ALA A 31 24.31 33.87 -10.45
C ALA A 31 24.63 35.36 -10.64
N GLY A 32 25.39 35.93 -9.71
CA GLY A 32 25.73 37.35 -9.66
C GLY A 32 24.76 38.22 -8.85
N THR A 33 23.57 37.73 -8.48
CA THR A 33 22.66 38.45 -7.57
C THR A 33 23.34 38.71 -6.23
N ILE A 34 23.21 39.93 -5.70
CA ILE A 34 23.81 40.31 -4.41
C ILE A 34 22.71 40.56 -3.39
N LEU A 35 22.75 39.84 -2.28
CA LEU A 35 21.85 39.97 -1.13
C LEU A 35 22.53 40.75 -0.01
N GLN A 36 21.79 41.66 0.63
CA GLN A 36 22.28 42.56 1.69
C GLN A 36 23.57 43.34 1.34
N GLY A 37 23.93 43.48 0.05
CA GLY A 37 25.22 44.04 -0.35
C GLY A 37 26.45 43.20 0.08
N ARG A 38 26.25 41.99 0.61
CA ARG A 38 27.29 41.16 1.24
C ARG A 38 27.45 39.78 0.61
N TYR A 39 26.36 39.15 0.17
CA TYR A 39 26.36 37.77 -0.30
C TYR A 39 26.03 37.72 -1.79
N GLN A 40 27.01 37.38 -2.62
CA GLN A 40 26.81 37.18 -4.05
C GLN A 40 26.49 35.72 -4.35
N ILE A 41 25.37 35.46 -5.02
CA ILE A 41 25.00 34.12 -5.49
C ILE A 41 26.01 33.66 -6.55
N GLU A 42 26.65 32.52 -6.33
CA GLU A 42 27.54 31.88 -7.30
C GLU A 42 26.77 30.88 -8.16
N ARG A 43 26.01 30.00 -7.50
CA ARG A 43 25.15 28.99 -8.15
C ARG A 43 24.16 28.40 -7.16
N VAL A 44 23.16 27.69 -7.67
CA VAL A 44 22.25 26.87 -6.86
C VAL A 44 22.99 25.58 -6.42
N LEU A 45 22.87 25.22 -5.15
CA LEU A 45 23.36 23.95 -4.59
C LEU A 45 22.27 22.87 -4.55
N GLY A 46 21.00 23.28 -4.33
CA GLY A 46 19.86 22.37 -4.34
C GLY A 46 18.53 23.13 -4.24
N THR A 47 17.44 22.49 -4.66
CA THR A 47 16.08 23.04 -4.60
C THR A 47 15.11 22.00 -4.04
N GLY A 48 14.03 22.46 -3.40
CA GLY A 48 12.94 21.61 -2.92
C GLY A 48 11.61 22.37 -2.91
N GLY A 49 10.51 21.67 -2.64
CA GLY A 49 9.15 22.25 -2.71
C GLY A 49 8.88 23.44 -1.80
N PHE A 50 9.75 23.72 -0.82
CA PHE A 50 9.59 24.78 0.17
C PHE A 50 10.72 25.82 0.16
N GLY A 51 11.71 25.69 -0.73
CA GLY A 51 12.87 26.59 -0.72
C GLY A 51 14.03 26.18 -1.62
N ALA A 52 15.13 26.92 -1.51
CA ALA A 52 16.37 26.66 -2.25
C ALA A 52 17.61 26.87 -1.38
N VAL A 53 18.71 26.22 -1.76
CA VAL A 53 20.04 26.40 -1.17
C VAL A 53 20.98 26.90 -2.25
N TYR A 54 21.69 28.00 -1.98
CA TYR A 54 22.63 28.63 -2.89
C TYR A 54 24.05 28.57 -2.35
N LEU A 55 25.02 28.41 -3.24
CA LEU A 55 26.42 28.72 -2.94
C LEU A 55 26.57 30.22 -3.10
N VAL A 56 27.11 30.88 -2.08
CA VAL A 56 27.28 32.33 -2.08
C VAL A 56 28.69 32.71 -1.66
N ARG A 57 29.22 33.78 -2.25
CA ARG A 57 30.48 34.40 -1.82
C ARG A 57 30.17 35.60 -0.94
N HIS A 58 30.77 35.66 0.24
CA HIS A 58 30.73 36.86 1.06
C HIS A 58 31.72 37.88 0.50
N LEU A 59 31.26 38.97 -0.12
CA LEU A 59 32.06 39.92 -0.89
C LEU A 59 33.20 40.56 -0.09
N ALA A 60 32.98 40.88 1.18
CA ALA A 60 34.04 41.48 2.02
C ALA A 60 35.05 40.45 2.57
N LEU A 61 34.66 39.18 2.72
CA LEU A 61 35.51 38.14 3.32
C LEU A 61 36.17 37.24 2.26
N GLY A 62 35.64 37.24 1.02
CA GLY A 62 36.08 36.36 -0.07
C GLY A 62 35.66 34.89 0.08
N HIS A 63 35.18 34.48 1.25
CA HIS A 63 34.84 33.09 1.59
C HIS A 63 33.47 32.65 1.04
N LEU A 64 33.33 31.34 0.81
CA LEU A 64 32.10 30.72 0.35
C LEU A 64 31.21 30.26 1.52
N PHE A 65 29.90 30.39 1.34
CA PHE A 65 28.86 29.99 2.30
C PHE A 65 27.72 29.30 1.55
N ALA A 66 26.93 28.51 2.29
CA ALA A 66 25.65 27.98 1.82
C ALA A 66 24.52 28.86 2.36
N LEU A 67 23.59 29.26 1.50
CA LEU A 67 22.47 30.14 1.83
C LEU A 67 21.16 29.43 1.57
N LYS A 68 20.40 29.10 2.62
CA LYS A 68 19.09 28.44 2.51
C LYS A 68 17.96 29.46 2.63
N THR A 69 16.95 29.36 1.76
CA THR A 69 15.77 30.22 1.76
C THR A 69 14.49 29.41 1.86
N SER A 70 13.41 30.04 2.35
CA SER A 70 12.04 29.51 2.31
C SER A 70 11.21 30.37 1.36
N PHE A 71 10.41 29.74 0.51
CA PHE A 71 9.49 30.45 -0.38
C PHE A 71 8.19 30.89 0.32
N ASP A 72 7.89 30.35 1.51
CA ASP A 72 6.77 30.81 2.35
C ASP A 72 7.16 32.08 3.10
N THR A 73 6.56 33.20 2.71
CA THR A 73 6.76 34.55 3.28
C THR A 73 5.65 34.97 4.24
N THR A 74 4.74 34.06 4.64
CA THR A 74 3.70 34.38 5.60
C THR A 74 4.31 34.75 6.96
N THR A 75 3.70 35.74 7.65
CA THR A 75 4.21 36.22 8.94
C THR A 75 4.27 35.12 10.02
N GLY A 76 3.49 34.05 9.86
CA GLY A 76 3.56 32.85 10.71
C GLY A 76 4.83 32.04 10.44
N ALA A 77 5.06 31.67 9.17
CA ALA A 77 6.21 30.88 8.73
C ALA A 77 7.53 31.61 8.96
N VAL A 78 7.62 32.91 8.63
CA VAL A 78 8.82 33.71 8.85
C VAL A 78 9.18 33.77 10.34
N ARG A 79 8.21 34.03 11.23
CA ARG A 79 8.46 34.04 12.68
C ARG A 79 8.89 32.68 13.23
N GLN A 80 8.44 31.59 12.63
CA GLN A 80 8.87 30.25 13.01
C GLN A 80 10.29 29.97 12.52
N PHE A 81 10.58 30.28 11.26
CA PHE A 81 11.92 30.20 10.68
C PHE A 81 12.94 30.97 11.52
N GLU A 82 12.61 32.18 11.96
CA GLU A 82 13.46 32.98 12.84
C GLU A 82 13.68 32.33 14.22
N ARG A 83 12.64 31.75 14.82
CA ARG A 83 12.77 31.08 16.13
C ARG A 83 13.69 29.87 16.02
N GLU A 84 13.51 29.04 15.00
CA GLU A 84 14.32 27.85 14.78
C GLU A 84 15.78 28.21 14.43
N ALA A 85 15.99 29.19 13.54
CA ALA A 85 17.30 29.69 13.18
C ALA A 85 18.10 30.22 14.39
N LYS A 86 17.43 30.92 15.33
CA LYS A 86 18.07 31.39 16.57
C LYS A 86 18.64 30.26 17.43
N PHE A 87 18.00 29.10 17.46
CA PHE A 87 18.57 27.94 18.15
C PHE A 87 19.77 27.37 17.39
N LEU A 88 19.68 27.28 16.06
CA LEU A 88 20.74 26.68 15.25
C LEU A 88 22.06 27.46 15.26
N VAL A 89 22.00 28.80 15.33
CA VAL A 89 23.21 29.65 15.44
C VAL A 89 24.01 29.36 16.71
N THR A 90 23.37 28.83 17.77
CA THR A 90 24.06 28.46 19.01
C THR A 90 24.78 27.13 18.95
N LEU A 91 24.57 26.34 17.89
CA LEU A 91 25.11 24.99 17.79
C LEU A 91 26.53 25.02 17.23
N GLN A 92 27.44 24.34 17.93
CA GLN A 92 28.82 24.19 17.52
C GLN A 92 29.29 22.77 17.78
N HIS A 93 29.59 22.04 16.70
CA HIS A 93 30.10 20.68 16.77
C HIS A 93 30.97 20.40 15.52
N PRO A 94 32.11 19.69 15.63
CA PRO A 94 32.99 19.43 14.49
C PRO A 94 32.33 18.64 13.34
N ASN A 95 31.27 17.88 13.63
CA ASN A 95 30.51 17.10 12.64
C ASN A 95 29.14 17.71 12.28
N LEU A 96 28.91 18.99 12.59
CA LEU A 96 27.72 19.75 12.16
C LEU A 96 28.16 20.99 11.37
N ALA A 97 27.50 21.28 10.25
CA ALA A 97 27.72 22.55 9.56
C ALA A 97 27.25 23.71 10.44
N ARG A 98 28.11 24.72 10.61
CA ARG A 98 27.80 25.87 11.47
C ARG A 98 26.82 26.83 10.78
N VAL A 99 25.78 27.21 11.50
CA VAL A 99 24.91 28.32 11.09
C VAL A 99 25.52 29.63 11.60
N THR A 100 25.72 30.60 10.71
CA THR A 100 26.50 31.81 11.01
C THR A 100 25.66 33.07 11.10
N ASP A 101 24.61 33.20 10.29
CA ASP A 101 23.81 34.43 10.20
C ASP A 101 22.39 34.11 9.70
N LEU A 102 21.46 35.05 9.93
CA LEU A 102 20.07 35.00 9.47
C LEU A 102 19.66 36.43 9.07
N PHE A 103 19.06 36.59 7.91
CA PHE A 103 18.49 37.87 7.49
C PHE A 103 17.19 37.69 6.72
N ILE A 104 16.41 38.77 6.62
CA ILE A 104 15.16 38.82 5.88
C ILE A 104 15.28 39.95 4.86
N GLU A 105 14.98 39.66 3.61
CA GLU A 105 14.96 40.65 2.54
C GLU A 105 13.71 41.54 2.62
N ALA A 106 13.73 42.70 1.93
CA ALA A 106 12.62 43.67 2.00
C ALA A 106 11.26 43.11 1.52
N ASN A 107 11.29 42.06 0.69
CA ASN A 107 10.11 41.32 0.23
C ASN A 107 9.59 40.28 1.26
N GLY A 108 10.20 40.18 2.44
CA GLY A 108 9.81 39.27 3.51
C GLY A 108 10.42 37.87 3.41
N THR A 109 11.28 37.59 2.42
CA THR A 109 11.92 36.27 2.26
C THR A 109 13.04 36.07 3.28
N PRO A 110 12.99 35.02 4.13
CA PRO A 110 14.04 34.74 5.09
C PRO A 110 15.18 33.92 4.46
N TYR A 111 16.41 34.18 4.90
CA TYR A 111 17.62 33.50 4.47
C TYR A 111 18.49 33.10 5.65
N LEU A 112 18.89 31.82 5.70
CA LEU A 112 19.80 31.26 6.68
C LEU A 112 21.19 31.06 6.06
N VAL A 113 22.20 31.69 6.65
CA VAL A 113 23.61 31.58 6.21
C VAL A 113 24.30 30.48 7.00
N MET A 114 24.93 29.56 6.27
CA MET A 114 25.56 28.37 6.82
C MET A 114 26.96 28.21 6.23
N GLU A 115 27.82 27.53 6.97
CA GLU A 115 29.10 27.06 6.46
C GLU A 115 28.90 26.22 5.19
N TYR A 116 29.62 26.57 4.12
CA TYR A 116 29.74 25.70 2.96
C TYR A 116 30.78 24.62 3.25
N VAL A 117 30.34 23.36 3.32
CA VAL A 117 31.22 22.23 3.53
C VAL A 117 31.67 21.69 2.18
N GLU A 118 32.96 21.84 1.87
CA GLU A 118 33.57 21.27 0.68
C GLU A 118 33.82 19.77 0.89
N GLY A 119 33.35 18.94 -0.05
CA GLY A 119 33.46 17.48 -0.02
C GLY A 119 32.45 16.79 -0.94
N GLU A 120 32.48 15.46 -0.94
CA GLU A 120 31.53 14.60 -1.66
C GLU A 120 30.51 14.06 -0.66
N ASN A 121 29.22 14.09 -0.98
CA ASN A 121 28.23 13.50 -0.07
C ASN A 121 28.21 11.96 -0.18
N LEU A 122 27.69 11.28 0.85
CA LEU A 122 27.74 9.81 0.88
C LEU A 122 26.87 9.14 -0.20
N ASP A 123 25.87 9.84 -0.76
CA ASP A 123 25.07 9.35 -1.89
C ASP A 123 25.89 9.31 -3.19
N GLU A 124 26.57 10.42 -3.49
CA GLU A 124 27.51 10.56 -4.60
C GLU A 124 28.65 9.53 -4.50
N LEU A 125 29.19 9.36 -3.29
CA LEU A 125 30.25 8.38 -3.03
C LEU A 125 29.82 6.95 -3.36
N VAL A 126 28.62 6.54 -2.93
CA VAL A 126 28.07 5.19 -3.23
C VAL A 126 27.78 5.06 -4.72
N THR A 127 27.24 6.10 -5.36
CA THR A 127 27.02 6.11 -6.81
C THR A 127 28.32 5.89 -7.58
N ARG A 128 29.42 6.48 -7.11
CA ARG A 128 30.74 6.38 -7.75
C ARG A 128 31.48 5.07 -7.42
N THR A 129 31.36 4.56 -6.21
CA THR A 129 32.22 3.47 -5.70
C THR A 129 31.49 2.19 -5.30
N GLY A 130 30.16 2.19 -5.37
CA GLY A 130 29.30 1.09 -4.94
C GLY A 130 29.14 1.01 -3.42
N LEU A 131 28.79 -0.17 -2.92
CA LEU A 131 28.66 -0.41 -1.49
C LEU A 131 29.99 -0.19 -0.75
N GLN A 132 29.89 0.19 0.51
CA GLN A 132 31.01 0.58 1.35
C GLN A 132 31.37 -0.53 2.34
N THR A 133 32.65 -0.62 2.69
CA THR A 133 33.12 -1.58 3.69
C THR A 133 32.53 -1.26 5.06
N VAL A 134 32.20 -2.28 5.83
CA VAL A 134 31.72 -2.16 7.23
C VAL A 134 32.57 -1.20 8.05
N SER A 135 33.91 -1.29 7.96
CA SER A 135 34.81 -0.42 8.72
C SER A 135 34.60 1.08 8.42
N ARG A 136 34.46 1.45 7.15
CA ARG A 136 34.21 2.85 6.74
C ARG A 136 32.85 3.33 7.23
N VAL A 137 31.82 2.50 7.07
CA VAL A 137 30.46 2.81 7.55
C VAL A 137 30.46 3.05 9.06
N ILE A 138 31.16 2.21 9.85
CA ILE A 138 31.29 2.41 11.29
C ILE A 138 31.94 3.75 11.62
N THR A 139 33.10 4.05 11.03
CA THR A 139 33.82 5.32 11.27
C THR A 139 32.99 6.56 10.93
N TRP A 140 32.18 6.50 9.88
CA TRP A 140 31.30 7.61 9.50
C TRP A 140 30.10 7.74 10.44
N MET A 141 29.47 6.62 10.80
CA MET A 141 28.31 6.66 11.69
C MET A 141 28.69 7.04 13.12
N GLU A 142 29.90 6.73 13.59
CA GLU A 142 30.41 7.26 14.87
C GLU A 142 30.39 8.80 14.90
N GLN A 143 30.87 9.44 13.84
CA GLN A 143 30.88 10.90 13.70
C GLN A 143 29.44 11.47 13.62
N THR A 144 28.55 10.81 12.88
CA THR A 144 27.13 11.18 12.84
C THR A 144 26.46 11.05 14.21
N LEU A 145 26.77 9.98 14.95
CA LEU A 145 26.19 9.72 16.28
C LEU A 145 26.71 10.69 17.33
N ASP A 146 27.96 11.17 17.22
CA ASP A 146 28.47 12.25 18.09
C ASP A 146 27.70 13.56 17.87
N ALA A 147 27.44 13.92 16.61
CA ALA A 147 26.61 15.07 16.28
C ALA A 147 25.17 14.91 16.80
N LEU A 148 24.55 13.75 16.61
CA LEU A 148 23.20 13.47 17.11
C LEU A 148 23.14 13.47 18.64
N HIS A 149 24.13 12.89 19.31
CA HIS A 149 24.21 12.94 20.78
C HIS A 149 24.30 14.40 21.28
N TYR A 150 25.11 15.23 20.62
CA TYR A 150 25.21 16.66 20.91
C TYR A 150 23.86 17.38 20.76
N LEU A 151 23.07 17.06 19.72
CA LEU A 151 21.75 17.66 19.48
C LEU A 151 20.68 17.17 20.47
N HIS A 152 20.65 15.86 20.71
CA HIS A 152 19.64 15.21 21.56
C HIS A 152 19.80 15.57 23.05
N THR A 153 20.97 16.04 23.47
CA THR A 153 21.25 16.49 24.85
C THR A 153 21.04 17.99 25.09
N ARG A 154 20.60 18.75 24.08
CA ARG A 154 20.20 20.16 24.26
C ARG A 154 18.93 20.26 25.11
N ILE A 155 18.68 21.43 25.68
CA ILE A 155 17.45 21.72 26.43
C ILE A 155 16.77 22.94 25.78
N PRO A 156 15.65 22.74 25.06
CA PRO A 156 15.01 21.46 24.74
C PRO A 156 15.85 20.61 23.76
N ALA A 157 15.61 19.30 23.73
CA ALA A 157 16.31 18.38 22.84
C ALA A 157 15.98 18.70 21.37
N ILE A 158 17.00 18.68 20.51
CA ILE A 158 16.85 18.99 19.08
C ILE A 158 16.89 17.70 18.28
N VAL A 159 15.84 17.42 17.51
CA VAL A 159 15.76 16.25 16.59
C VAL A 159 16.02 16.74 15.17
N HIS A 160 16.93 16.09 14.44
CA HIS A 160 17.36 16.54 13.11
C HIS A 160 16.31 16.32 12.02
N ARG A 161 15.64 15.15 12.04
CA ARG A 161 14.50 14.75 11.20
C ARG A 161 14.78 14.53 9.70
N ASP A 162 16.01 14.67 9.24
CA ASP A 162 16.39 14.44 7.83
C ASP A 162 17.80 13.84 7.67
N ILE A 163 18.14 12.80 8.44
CA ILE A 163 19.42 12.10 8.28
C ILE A 163 19.33 11.20 7.04
N LYS A 164 20.23 11.39 6.07
CA LYS A 164 20.34 10.60 4.84
C LYS A 164 21.72 10.80 4.19
N PRO A 165 22.14 9.92 3.26
CA PRO A 165 23.45 9.99 2.61
C PRO A 165 23.75 11.35 1.95
N SER A 166 22.77 11.99 1.30
CA SER A 166 22.96 13.28 0.64
C SER A 166 23.15 14.46 1.61
N ASN A 167 22.81 14.31 2.89
CA ASN A 167 23.04 15.30 3.94
C ASN A 167 24.32 15.04 4.75
N LEU A 168 25.13 14.05 4.38
CA LEU A 168 26.37 13.71 5.05
C LEU A 168 27.54 13.93 4.08
N ILE A 169 28.28 15.03 4.27
CA ILE A 169 29.38 15.41 3.39
C ILE A 169 30.70 14.87 3.95
N LEU A 170 31.39 14.07 3.14
CA LEU A 170 32.72 13.55 3.43
C LEU A 170 33.78 14.47 2.85
N GLN A 171 34.61 15.02 3.72
CA GLN A 171 35.72 15.89 3.34
C GLN A 171 36.98 15.08 3.00
N ALA A 172 37.93 15.73 2.33
CA ALA A 172 39.17 15.10 1.89
C ALA A 172 40.05 14.57 3.05
N ASP A 173 39.91 15.15 4.24
CA ASP A 173 40.61 14.73 5.47
C ASP A 173 39.92 13.54 6.19
N GLY A 174 38.80 13.04 5.65
CA GLY A 174 38.03 11.95 6.22
C GLY A 174 36.98 12.36 7.25
N ARG A 175 36.84 13.66 7.53
CA ARG A 175 35.78 14.19 8.41
C ARG A 175 34.43 14.15 7.73
N LEU A 176 33.42 13.63 8.43
CA LEU A 176 32.03 13.63 8.00
C LEU A 176 31.28 14.77 8.67
N VAL A 177 30.62 15.61 7.88
CA VAL A 177 29.84 16.74 8.40
C VAL A 177 28.39 16.58 7.99
N LEU A 178 27.50 16.57 8.99
CA LEU A 178 26.07 16.60 8.78
C LEU A 178 25.63 18.01 8.42
N VAL A 179 24.98 18.14 7.27
CA VAL A 179 24.43 19.37 6.73
C VAL A 179 22.90 19.32 6.72
N ASP A 180 22.31 20.51 6.64
CA ASP A 180 20.88 20.76 6.43
C ASP A 180 19.91 20.21 7.49
N PHE A 181 19.51 21.07 8.43
CA PHE A 181 18.46 20.74 9.39
C PHE A 181 17.08 20.74 8.72
N GLY A 182 16.22 19.80 9.11
CA GLY A 182 14.83 19.67 8.67
C GLY A 182 13.86 20.77 9.20
N ILE A 183 14.32 22.02 9.30
CA ILE A 183 13.64 23.21 9.85
C ILE A 183 12.25 23.44 9.21
N ALA A 184 12.15 23.22 7.90
CA ALA A 184 10.89 23.40 7.17
C ALA A 184 9.78 22.40 7.58
N LYS A 185 10.12 21.32 8.31
CA LYS A 185 9.19 20.22 8.63
C LYS A 185 8.29 20.49 9.85
N GLU A 186 8.55 21.54 10.62
CA GLU A 186 7.77 21.91 11.82
C GLU A 186 6.78 23.06 11.59
N SER A 187 6.92 23.81 10.47
CA SER A 187 6.13 25.04 10.21
C SER A 187 4.73 24.82 9.65
N GLY A 188 4.31 23.57 9.46
CA GLY A 188 2.90 23.26 9.28
C GLY A 188 2.18 23.45 10.62
N THR A 189 1.37 24.50 10.72
CA THR A 189 0.14 24.48 11.54
C THR A 189 -0.63 23.17 11.27
N LYS A 190 -1.62 22.82 12.10
CA LYS A 190 -2.54 21.67 11.86
C LYS A 190 -3.33 21.83 10.55
N THR A 191 -2.62 21.76 9.43
CA THR A 191 -3.08 21.75 8.06
C THR A 191 -2.72 20.40 7.49
N THR A 192 -3.50 20.02 6.49
CA THR A 192 -3.53 18.78 5.73
C THR A 192 -2.20 18.03 5.67
N ILE A 193 -2.28 16.70 5.81
CA ILE A 193 -1.19 15.70 5.84
C ILE A 193 -0.15 15.84 4.70
N GLY A 194 -0.44 16.61 3.64
CA GLY A 194 0.43 16.85 2.48
C GLY A 194 1.59 17.86 2.65
N ALA A 195 1.83 18.44 3.83
CA ALA A 195 2.89 19.46 4.01
C ALA A 195 4.08 19.03 4.89
N ARG A 196 4.21 17.74 5.26
CA ARG A 196 5.42 17.23 5.93
C ARG A 196 6.35 16.60 4.90
N ALA A 197 7.48 17.23 4.61
CA ALA A 197 8.50 16.65 3.72
C ALA A 197 9.22 15.46 4.39
N TYR A 198 8.96 14.24 3.94
CA TYR A 198 9.66 13.01 4.34
C TYR A 198 10.55 12.51 3.19
N THR A 199 11.57 11.70 3.52
CA THR A 199 12.45 11.09 2.51
C THR A 199 12.19 9.57 2.50
N PRO A 200 11.53 9.01 1.47
CA PRO A 200 11.20 7.59 1.41
C PRO A 200 12.41 6.69 1.66
N GLY A 201 12.21 5.61 2.43
CA GLY A 201 13.27 4.70 2.89
C GLY A 201 14.08 5.20 4.10
N PHE A 202 14.34 6.51 4.20
CA PHE A 202 15.16 7.09 5.27
C PHE A 202 14.34 7.62 6.45
N SER A 203 13.09 8.03 6.21
CA SER A 203 12.18 8.50 7.26
C SER A 203 11.51 7.32 8.01
N PRO A 204 11.43 7.34 9.35
CA PRO A 204 10.67 6.37 10.14
C PRO A 204 9.15 6.59 10.05
N PRO A 205 8.32 5.58 10.38
CA PRO A 205 6.87 5.65 10.17
C PRO A 205 6.19 6.77 10.97
N GLU A 206 6.69 7.08 12.18
CA GLU A 206 6.12 8.16 13.00
C GLU A 206 6.26 9.57 12.39
N GLN A 207 7.14 9.76 11.40
CA GLN A 207 7.27 11.05 10.68
C GLN A 207 6.19 11.26 9.61
N TYR A 208 5.54 10.20 9.13
CA TYR A 208 4.50 10.27 8.10
C TYR A 208 3.11 10.57 8.70
N GLY A 209 2.92 10.30 9.98
CA GLY A 209 1.66 10.52 10.71
C GLY A 209 1.66 11.79 11.56
N THR A 210 0.70 11.88 12.48
CA THR A 210 0.58 12.98 13.47
C THR A 210 1.39 12.75 14.74
N GLN A 211 2.10 11.61 14.85
CA GLN A 211 2.94 11.28 16.00
C GLN A 211 4.14 12.23 16.09
N SER A 212 4.62 12.48 17.31
CA SER A 212 5.78 13.35 17.55
C SER A 212 7.07 12.56 17.33
N ALA A 213 7.88 12.98 16.35
CA ALA A 213 9.24 12.46 16.17
C ALA A 213 10.13 12.82 17.38
N ASP A 214 10.92 11.85 17.84
CA ASP A 214 11.87 12.03 18.95
C ASP A 214 13.30 11.64 18.54
N ALA A 215 14.23 11.61 19.48
CA ALA A 215 15.63 11.23 19.23
C ALA A 215 15.77 9.88 18.48
N ARG A 216 14.88 8.92 18.73
CA ARG A 216 14.88 7.58 18.10
C ARG A 216 14.42 7.61 16.65
N SER A 217 13.77 8.69 16.21
CA SER A 217 13.45 8.91 14.80
C SER A 217 14.73 9.18 13.99
N ASP A 218 15.66 9.98 14.51
CA ASP A 218 16.96 10.18 13.87
C ASP A 218 17.78 8.89 13.83
N LEU A 219 17.68 8.05 14.86
CA LEU A 219 18.40 6.76 14.91
C LEU A 219 17.89 5.80 13.83
N TYR A 220 16.58 5.76 13.57
CA TYR A 220 16.07 5.00 12.42
C TYR A 220 16.71 5.45 11.12
N SER A 221 16.79 6.75 10.89
CA SER A 221 17.40 7.33 9.69
C SER A 221 18.90 7.06 9.59
N VAL A 222 19.61 6.95 10.71
CA VAL A 222 20.98 6.42 10.77
C VAL A 222 21.01 4.96 10.32
N GLY A 223 20.11 4.11 10.82
CA GLY A 223 20.00 2.71 10.39
C GLY A 223 19.71 2.57 8.89
N ALA A 224 18.86 3.44 8.34
CA ALA A 224 18.56 3.48 6.91
C ALA A 224 19.79 3.90 6.08
N THR A 225 20.54 4.89 6.57
CA THR A 225 21.81 5.33 5.98
C THR A 225 22.84 4.20 5.99
N MET A 226 22.98 3.48 7.10
CA MET A 226 23.85 2.30 7.20
C MET A 226 23.45 1.21 6.21
N PHE A 227 22.15 0.90 6.12
CA PHE A 227 21.63 -0.06 5.14
C PHE A 227 22.06 0.35 3.72
N PHE A 228 21.77 1.58 3.31
CA PHE A 228 22.13 2.08 1.99
C PHE A 228 23.63 1.99 1.70
N LEU A 229 24.47 2.39 2.65
CA LEU A 229 25.93 2.33 2.46
C LEU A 229 26.44 0.89 2.32
N LEU A 230 25.83 -0.07 3.03
CA LEU A 230 26.26 -1.47 3.03
C LEU A 230 25.70 -2.29 1.87
N THR A 231 24.60 -1.83 1.24
CA THR A 231 23.91 -2.57 0.17
C THR A 231 23.92 -1.86 -1.18
N ALA A 232 24.25 -0.56 -1.20
CA ALA A 232 24.02 0.35 -2.33
C ALA A 232 22.54 0.39 -2.79
N GLN A 233 21.61 0.00 -1.91
CA GLN A 233 20.17 0.00 -2.15
C GLN A 233 19.47 0.81 -1.06
N VAL A 234 18.53 1.65 -1.46
CA VAL A 234 17.67 2.35 -0.49
C VAL A 234 16.86 1.30 0.26
N PRO A 235 16.80 1.33 1.61
CA PRO A 235 15.95 0.40 2.34
C PRO A 235 14.48 0.60 1.93
N PRO A 236 13.66 -0.47 1.93
CA PRO A 236 12.23 -0.33 1.72
C PRO A 236 11.63 0.72 2.67
N ASP A 237 10.69 1.51 2.15
CA ASP A 237 10.08 2.61 2.89
C ASP A 237 9.48 2.14 4.23
N ALA A 238 9.52 2.98 5.26
CA ALA A 238 8.96 2.61 6.57
C ALA A 238 7.47 2.25 6.49
N ILE A 239 6.71 2.96 5.66
CA ILE A 239 5.29 2.66 5.41
C ILE A 239 5.17 1.38 4.61
N ASP A 240 6.00 1.14 3.59
CA ASP A 240 6.00 -0.14 2.87
C ASP A 240 6.35 -1.33 3.78
N ARG A 241 7.27 -1.14 4.73
CA ARG A 241 7.62 -2.17 5.71
C ARG A 241 6.50 -2.41 6.72
N MET A 242 5.71 -1.39 7.04
CA MET A 242 4.59 -1.46 7.98
C MET A 242 3.33 -2.03 7.33
N VAL A 243 3.03 -1.63 6.10
CA VAL A 243 1.80 -1.95 5.37
C VAL A 243 1.98 -3.21 4.50
N HIS A 244 3.16 -3.40 3.90
CA HIS A 244 3.41 -4.47 2.94
C HIS A 244 4.44 -5.51 3.44
N GLY A 245 4.90 -5.41 4.69
CA GLY A 245 5.83 -6.36 5.29
C GLY A 245 7.18 -6.45 4.57
N ALA A 246 7.58 -5.39 3.87
CA ALA A 246 8.82 -5.37 3.10
C ALA A 246 10.03 -5.75 3.97
N SER A 247 10.82 -6.73 3.52
CA SER A 247 11.94 -7.25 4.29
C SER A 247 13.21 -6.44 4.06
N LEU A 248 13.97 -6.20 5.13
CA LEU A 248 15.32 -5.67 5.03
C LEU A 248 16.25 -6.79 4.55
N ILE A 249 16.73 -6.70 3.31
CA ILE A 249 17.66 -7.68 2.74
C ILE A 249 19.08 -7.15 2.93
N LEU A 250 19.80 -7.73 3.88
CA LEU A 250 21.22 -7.45 4.12
C LEU A 250 22.07 -8.61 3.57
N PRO A 251 23.22 -8.33 2.93
CA PRO A 251 24.12 -9.37 2.41
C PRO A 251 24.55 -10.35 3.52
N GLY A 252 24.45 -11.66 3.25
CA GLY A 252 24.90 -12.69 4.19
C GLY A 252 26.40 -12.69 4.49
N SER A 253 27.19 -11.92 3.72
CA SER A 253 28.60 -11.65 3.96
C SER A 253 28.86 -10.65 5.11
N LEU A 254 27.82 -9.93 5.58
CA LEU A 254 27.96 -9.02 6.70
C LEU A 254 28.10 -9.79 8.04
N PRO A 255 28.93 -9.30 8.98
CA PRO A 255 29.00 -9.89 10.31
C PRO A 255 27.62 -9.93 10.99
N PRO A 256 27.22 -11.04 11.64
CA PRO A 256 25.91 -11.16 12.26
C PRO A 256 25.58 -10.03 13.25
N SER A 257 26.59 -9.53 13.97
CA SER A 257 26.44 -8.40 14.88
C SER A 257 26.03 -7.11 14.18
N ILE A 258 26.58 -6.84 12.99
CA ILE A 258 26.24 -5.67 12.18
C ILE A 258 24.85 -5.83 11.57
N THR A 259 24.54 -7.01 11.04
CA THR A 259 23.20 -7.31 10.52
C THR A 259 22.13 -7.09 11.59
N GLN A 260 22.34 -7.66 12.78
CA GLN A 260 21.41 -7.50 13.91
C GLN A 260 21.27 -6.04 14.35
N LEU A 261 22.38 -5.30 14.42
CA LEU A 261 22.37 -3.90 14.83
C LEU A 261 21.63 -3.00 13.82
N VAL A 262 21.88 -3.18 12.52
CA VAL A 262 21.17 -2.44 11.46
C VAL A 262 19.68 -2.76 11.49
N THR A 263 19.30 -4.04 11.60
CA THR A 263 17.89 -4.46 11.69
C THR A 263 17.21 -3.88 12.93
N ALA A 264 17.84 -3.92 14.10
CA ALA A 264 17.28 -3.36 15.34
C ALA A 264 17.13 -1.84 15.28
N THR A 265 18.11 -1.14 14.69
CA THR A 265 18.06 0.32 14.51
C THR A 265 16.94 0.73 13.57
N LEU A 266 16.66 -0.09 12.56
CA LEU A 266 15.55 0.06 11.61
C LEU A 266 14.23 -0.55 12.10
N ALA A 267 14.05 -0.88 13.39
CA ALA A 267 12.78 -1.40 13.87
C ALA A 267 11.65 -0.39 13.66
N LEU A 268 10.47 -0.85 13.20
CA LEU A 268 9.34 0.05 12.94
C LEU A 268 8.80 0.68 14.21
N ASN A 269 8.73 -0.08 15.30
CA ASN A 269 8.36 0.42 16.62
C ASN A 269 9.56 1.16 17.27
N PRO A 270 9.45 2.46 17.60
CA PRO A 270 10.55 3.23 18.21
C PRO A 270 11.09 2.62 19.51
N SER A 271 10.27 1.90 20.29
CA SER A 271 10.70 1.26 21.54
C SER A 271 11.66 0.08 21.35
N GLN A 272 11.74 -0.48 20.14
CA GLN A 272 12.64 -1.57 19.80
C GLN A 272 14.00 -1.08 19.25
N ARG A 273 14.13 0.23 19.03
CA ARG A 273 15.37 0.86 18.56
C ARG A 273 16.31 1.14 19.75
N PRO A 274 17.61 1.36 19.51
CA PRO A 274 18.50 1.90 20.53
C PRO A 274 17.92 3.17 21.16
N ILE A 275 18.01 3.29 22.49
CA ILE A 275 17.35 4.37 23.24
C ILE A 275 18.04 5.74 23.06
N SER A 276 19.31 5.77 22.63
CA SER A 276 20.06 7.00 22.41
C SER A 276 21.20 6.82 21.40
N ALA A 277 21.68 7.93 20.84
CA ALA A 277 22.84 7.93 19.94
C ALA A 277 24.11 7.34 20.60
N GLU A 278 24.32 7.61 21.89
CA GLU A 278 25.42 7.04 22.68
C GLU A 278 25.35 5.51 22.78
N LYS A 279 24.15 4.96 23.02
CA LYS A 279 23.95 3.51 23.11
C LYS A 279 24.14 2.84 21.75
N LEU A 280 23.67 3.45 20.67
CA LEU A 280 23.95 2.96 19.32
C LEU A 280 25.45 3.01 18.99
N LYS A 281 26.14 4.11 19.33
CA LYS A 281 27.60 4.23 19.13
C LYS A 281 28.38 3.16 19.90
N THR A 282 28.00 2.89 21.14
CA THR A 282 28.62 1.83 21.96
C THR A 282 28.40 0.44 21.34
N ALA A 283 27.19 0.16 20.84
CA ALA A 283 26.89 -1.11 20.19
C ALA A 283 27.65 -1.28 18.86
N LEU A 284 27.86 -0.18 18.14
CA LEU A 284 28.58 -0.18 16.86
C LEU A 284 30.09 -0.43 17.01
N THR A 285 30.67 0.01 18.13
CA THR A 285 32.11 -0.11 18.44
C THR A 285 32.46 -1.29 19.33
N ALA A 286 31.47 -2.07 19.76
CA ALA A 286 31.70 -3.25 20.58
C ALA A 286 32.59 -4.26 19.83
N PRO A 287 33.63 -4.84 20.48
CA PRO A 287 34.47 -5.85 19.86
C PRO A 287 33.61 -7.00 19.32
N VAL A 288 33.74 -7.30 18.02
CA VAL A 288 33.11 -8.49 17.44
C VAL A 288 33.72 -9.70 18.16
N ALA A 289 32.92 -10.37 19.00
CA ALA A 289 33.38 -11.62 19.62
C ALA A 289 33.84 -12.56 18.50
N PRO A 290 35.03 -13.17 18.60
CA PRO A 290 35.52 -14.06 17.56
C PRO A 290 34.50 -15.15 17.31
N ALA A 291 34.16 -15.37 16.04
CA ALA A 291 33.30 -16.46 15.64
C ALA A 291 33.81 -17.75 16.29
N ILE A 292 32.98 -18.39 17.11
CA ILE A 292 33.28 -19.71 17.64
C ILE A 292 33.58 -20.58 16.42
N PRO A 293 34.79 -21.13 16.27
CA PRO A 293 35.09 -22.00 15.14
C PRO A 293 34.08 -23.16 15.17
N PRO A 294 33.60 -23.63 14.01
CA PRO A 294 32.70 -24.77 13.96
C PRO A 294 33.33 -25.92 14.77
N PRO A 295 32.54 -26.67 15.56
CA PRO A 295 33.10 -27.69 16.43
C PRO A 295 33.98 -28.62 15.60
N GLN A 296 35.28 -28.65 15.91
CA GLN A 296 36.17 -29.67 15.37
C GLN A 296 35.51 -31.01 15.67
N ARG A 297 35.33 -31.83 14.63
CA ARG A 297 34.96 -33.24 14.82
C ARG A 297 36.02 -33.86 15.73
N VAL A 298 35.67 -34.06 16.99
CA VAL A 298 36.44 -34.92 17.88
C VAL A 298 36.28 -36.32 17.29
N ALA A 299 37.38 -36.86 16.75
CA ALA A 299 37.44 -38.25 16.34
C ALA A 299 37.14 -39.12 17.57
N MET A 300 36.08 -39.91 17.50
CA MET A 300 35.83 -40.93 18.51
C MET A 300 36.95 -41.96 18.48
N PRO A 301 37.49 -42.40 19.64
CA PRO A 301 38.45 -43.49 19.68
C PRO A 301 37.78 -44.79 19.21
N ILE A 302 38.48 -45.49 18.31
CA ILE A 302 38.11 -46.78 17.75
C ILE A 302 38.06 -47.84 18.88
N PRO A 303 36.96 -48.57 19.07
CA PRO A 303 36.94 -49.71 19.99
C PRO A 303 37.70 -50.92 19.40
N PRO A 304 38.40 -51.73 20.21
CA PRO A 304 39.20 -52.85 19.72
C PRO A 304 38.32 -53.95 19.11
N THR A 305 38.84 -54.52 18.04
CA THR A 305 38.25 -55.55 17.17
C THR A 305 38.04 -56.88 17.89
N VAL A 306 36.78 -57.29 18.05
CA VAL A 306 36.41 -58.68 18.40
C VAL A 306 36.25 -59.47 17.10
N ARG A 307 37.08 -60.50 16.92
CA ARG A 307 37.00 -61.46 15.82
C ARG A 307 35.73 -62.30 15.94
N VAL A 308 34.91 -62.35 14.88
CA VAL A 308 33.87 -63.36 14.70
C VAL A 308 34.02 -63.98 13.30
N SER A 309 34.02 -65.31 13.25
CA SER A 309 34.26 -66.19 12.11
C SER A 309 33.11 -66.18 11.06
N PRO A 310 33.35 -66.68 9.82
CA PRO A 310 32.51 -66.39 8.66
C PRO A 310 31.27 -67.30 8.51
N PRO A 311 30.30 -66.94 7.66
CA PRO A 311 29.00 -67.60 7.56
C PRO A 311 29.00 -68.73 6.51
N PRO A 312 28.10 -69.73 6.63
CA PRO A 312 27.68 -70.54 5.50
C PRO A 312 26.29 -70.14 4.97
N SER A 313 26.29 -69.78 3.69
CA SER A 313 25.32 -69.98 2.60
C SER A 313 23.82 -70.24 2.87
N GLN A 314 23.03 -69.43 2.14
CA GLN A 314 21.84 -69.77 1.34
C GLN A 314 20.92 -70.92 1.80
N ARG A 315 19.65 -70.59 2.07
CA ARG A 315 18.48 -71.01 1.26
C ARG A 315 17.17 -70.48 1.86
N LEU A 316 16.25 -70.18 0.94
CA LEU A 316 14.81 -70.05 1.12
C LEU A 316 14.23 -68.76 1.73
N LYS A 317 13.87 -67.86 0.80
CA LYS A 317 12.65 -67.07 0.86
C LYS A 317 11.41 -67.98 1.04
N TRP A 318 10.34 -67.36 1.52
CA TRP A 318 8.94 -67.81 1.56
C TRP A 318 8.52 -68.61 2.79
N LEU A 319 7.95 -67.88 3.76
CA LEU A 319 6.69 -68.15 4.45
C LEU A 319 6.44 -66.91 5.33
N VAL A 320 5.57 -66.00 4.91
CA VAL A 320 4.18 -65.95 5.41
C VAL A 320 4.19 -65.55 6.90
N LEU A 321 3.90 -64.29 7.21
CA LEU A 321 2.56 -63.92 7.67
C LEU A 321 2.09 -64.91 8.75
N LEU A 322 2.25 -64.57 10.03
CA LEU A 322 1.38 -64.97 11.14
C LEU A 322 2.04 -64.48 12.43
N GLY A 323 1.43 -63.47 13.06
CA GLY A 323 1.96 -62.86 14.29
C GLY A 323 1.49 -61.44 14.57
N ALA A 324 0.59 -60.87 13.77
CA ALA A 324 -0.31 -59.82 14.23
C ALA A 324 -1.24 -60.42 15.29
N GLY A 325 -0.85 -60.35 16.57
CA GLY A 325 -1.63 -60.97 17.64
C GLY A 325 -0.95 -61.01 19.01
N ALA A 326 -0.25 -59.95 19.42
CA ALA A 326 0.29 -59.88 20.79
C ALA A 326 0.33 -58.47 21.41
N GLY A 327 0.10 -57.39 20.64
CA GLY A 327 0.16 -56.02 21.17
C GLY A 327 -1.13 -55.49 21.80
N ILE A 328 -2.29 -56.09 21.50
CA ILE A 328 -3.62 -55.58 21.92
C ILE A 328 -4.11 -56.23 23.23
N ALA A 329 -3.45 -57.28 23.72
CA ALA A 329 -3.84 -57.98 24.96
C ALA A 329 -3.27 -57.38 26.26
N VAL A 330 -2.24 -56.52 26.18
CA VAL A 330 -1.57 -55.96 27.38
C VAL A 330 -2.23 -54.66 27.87
N VAL A 331 -2.91 -53.92 26.98
CA VAL A 331 -3.57 -52.64 27.32
C VAL A 331 -5.01 -52.85 27.85
N LEU A 332 -5.68 -53.94 27.46
CA LEU A 332 -7.02 -54.30 27.95
C LEU A 332 -7.02 -55.02 29.31
N PHE A 333 -5.87 -55.51 29.78
CA PHE A 333 -5.76 -56.23 31.06
C PHE A 333 -5.64 -55.30 32.28
N PHE A 334 -5.24 -54.03 32.11
CA PHE A 334 -5.07 -53.08 33.22
C PHE A 334 -6.26 -52.13 33.46
N LEU A 335 -7.29 -52.14 32.62
CA LEU A 335 -8.46 -51.23 32.73
C LEU A 335 -9.73 -51.88 33.31
N VAL A 336 -9.71 -53.16 33.70
CA VAL A 336 -10.91 -53.90 34.17
C VAL A 336 -10.85 -54.31 35.66
N LYS A 337 -9.93 -53.78 36.46
CA LYS A 337 -9.73 -54.21 37.87
C LYS A 337 -10.03 -53.17 38.96
N LEU A 338 -10.82 -52.12 38.71
CA LEU A 338 -11.25 -51.21 39.79
C LEU A 338 -12.61 -50.53 39.56
N VAL A 339 -13.67 -51.33 39.35
CA VAL A 339 -15.04 -50.99 39.76
C VAL A 339 -15.75 -52.28 40.18
N SER A 340 -16.02 -52.45 41.49
CA SER A 340 -17.27 -53.01 42.08
C SER A 340 -17.10 -53.50 43.54
N GLY A 341 -17.86 -52.89 44.45
CA GLY A 341 -18.48 -53.48 45.68
C GLY A 341 -17.63 -53.60 46.96
N SER A 342 -17.80 -52.72 47.98
CA SER A 342 -18.66 -52.89 49.20
C SER A 342 -18.14 -53.95 50.21
N SER A 343 -17.98 -53.78 51.53
CA SER A 343 -18.74 -53.02 52.55
C SER A 343 -18.05 -53.06 53.96
N SER A 344 -18.04 -51.91 54.66
CA SER A 344 -18.16 -51.63 56.13
C SER A 344 -17.25 -52.33 57.19
N PRO A 345 -17.29 -51.94 58.50
CA PRO A 345 -16.71 -50.72 59.08
C PRO A 345 -15.75 -51.03 60.26
N THR A 346 -14.86 -50.10 60.65
CA THR A 346 -14.23 -50.16 61.99
C THR A 346 -13.79 -48.78 62.49
N THR A 347 -13.95 -48.62 63.80
CA THR A 347 -13.94 -47.45 64.68
C THR A 347 -12.56 -46.87 65.02
N ALA A 348 -12.56 -45.55 65.31
CA ALA A 348 -11.72 -44.78 66.25
C ALA A 348 -10.19 -44.73 65.95
N THR A 349 -9.43 -43.64 66.13
CA THR A 349 -9.48 -42.52 67.09
C THR A 349 -8.46 -41.44 66.68
N ALA A 350 -8.74 -40.16 67.02
CA ALA A 350 -7.83 -39.01 67.25
C ALA A 350 -6.91 -38.52 66.09
N ALA A 351 -6.67 -37.21 65.85
CA ALA A 351 -6.63 -36.07 66.76
C ALA A 351 -6.95 -34.72 66.06
N THR A 352 -7.42 -33.81 66.89
CA THR A 352 -7.86 -32.43 66.68
C THR A 352 -6.68 -31.43 66.58
N SER A 353 -6.82 -30.35 65.82
CA SER A 353 -6.18 -29.02 66.02
C SER A 353 -6.87 -28.00 65.10
N VAL A 354 -7.88 -27.27 65.56
CA VAL A 354 -7.82 -25.95 66.23
C VAL A 354 -7.40 -24.81 65.28
N VAL A 355 -8.43 -24.02 64.91
CA VAL A 355 -8.35 -22.64 64.42
C VAL A 355 -8.21 -21.73 65.63
N THR A 356 -7.24 -20.82 65.65
CA THR A 356 -7.26 -19.64 66.54
C THR A 356 -6.48 -18.47 65.94
N THR A 357 -7.16 -17.33 65.97
CA THR A 357 -6.76 -15.93 65.68
C THR A 357 -5.94 -15.32 66.82
N ILE A 358 -4.97 -14.43 66.48
CA ILE A 358 -4.38 -13.35 67.33
C ILE A 358 -3.89 -12.28 66.32
N ALA A 359 -4.45 -11.06 66.15
CA ALA A 359 -4.55 -9.84 66.99
C ALA A 359 -3.16 -9.24 67.35
N MET A 360 -2.77 -8.02 66.95
CA MET A 360 -3.07 -6.67 67.48
C MET A 360 -2.06 -5.71 66.76
N ALA A 361 -2.10 -4.37 66.72
CA ALA A 361 -2.78 -3.32 67.47
C ALA A 361 -2.80 -2.01 66.64
N SER A 362 -3.65 -1.09 67.09
CA SER A 362 -3.92 0.29 66.69
C SER A 362 -2.83 1.33 67.02
N THR A 363 -2.82 2.47 66.31
CA THR A 363 -2.88 3.82 66.92
C THR A 363 -3.44 4.88 65.96
N ALA A 364 -4.21 5.81 66.55
CA ALA A 364 -4.80 7.09 66.11
C ALA A 364 -4.01 7.91 65.06
N GLY A 365 -4.56 8.87 64.31
CA GLY A 365 -5.84 9.58 64.34
C GLY A 365 -5.65 10.93 63.60
N ALA A 366 -6.67 11.40 62.88
CA ALA A 366 -7.01 12.81 62.61
C ALA A 366 -7.84 12.92 61.31
N THR A 367 -9.09 13.33 61.50
CA THR A 367 -10.13 13.65 60.51
C THR A 367 -10.09 15.11 60.10
N VAL A 368 -10.24 15.40 58.80
CA VAL A 368 -11.07 16.49 58.21
C VAL A 368 -11.42 16.02 56.78
N GLY A 369 -12.64 15.87 56.28
CA GLY A 369 -13.96 16.28 56.75
C GLY A 369 -14.50 17.46 55.94
N VAL A 370 -14.83 17.31 54.65
CA VAL A 370 -15.86 18.12 53.97
C VAL A 370 -16.63 17.26 52.97
N ALA A 371 -17.95 17.23 53.15
CA ALA A 371 -18.96 16.47 52.42
C ALA A 371 -19.51 17.29 51.21
N PRO A 372 -20.35 16.68 50.34
CA PRO A 372 -20.74 17.23 49.05
C PRO A 372 -21.90 18.21 49.16
N VAL A 373 -21.91 19.26 48.32
CA VAL A 373 -23.07 20.15 48.14
C VAL A 373 -23.82 19.72 46.88
N ALA A 374 -25.07 19.31 47.10
CA ALA A 374 -26.09 19.20 46.09
C ALA A 374 -26.66 20.59 45.78
N THR A 375 -26.83 20.90 44.49
CA THR A 375 -27.74 21.96 44.05
C THR A 375 -28.50 21.47 42.82
N THR A 376 -29.78 21.21 43.05
CA THR A 376 -30.88 21.08 42.10
C THR A 376 -31.15 22.42 41.41
N VAL A 377 -31.18 22.49 40.08
CA VAL A 377 -31.99 23.48 39.32
C VAL A 377 -32.43 22.89 37.96
N SER A 378 -33.71 22.57 37.91
CA SER A 378 -34.74 22.89 36.88
C SER A 378 -34.41 22.87 35.38
N VAL A 379 -35.11 21.97 34.68
CA VAL A 379 -35.45 21.99 33.25
C VAL A 379 -36.54 23.05 32.96
N PRO A 380 -36.56 23.65 31.76
CA PRO A 380 -37.82 24.01 31.12
C PRO A 380 -38.00 23.36 29.73
N SER A 381 -39.20 22.83 29.52
CA SER A 381 -39.75 22.33 28.25
C SER A 381 -39.95 23.45 27.21
N PRO A 382 -40.06 23.10 25.90
CA PRO A 382 -40.24 24.08 24.83
C PRO A 382 -41.70 24.55 24.71
N THR A 383 -41.87 25.87 24.60
CA THR A 383 -43.16 26.54 24.34
C THR A 383 -43.45 26.60 22.85
N THR A 384 -44.72 26.36 22.53
CA THR A 384 -45.42 26.39 21.25
C THR A 384 -45.72 27.81 20.70
N VAL A 385 -45.61 27.96 19.36
CA VAL A 385 -46.52 28.71 18.41
C VAL A 385 -46.40 30.27 18.42
N PRO A 386 -46.49 31.02 17.27
CA PRO A 386 -47.43 30.82 16.16
C PRO A 386 -46.96 30.91 14.70
N ASN A 387 -47.81 30.26 13.90
CA ASN A 387 -48.02 30.38 12.46
C ASN A 387 -48.45 31.80 12.07
N THR A 388 -47.90 32.34 10.97
CA THR A 388 -48.60 33.33 10.14
C THR A 388 -48.48 32.97 8.66
N ALA A 389 -49.67 32.78 8.09
CA ALA A 389 -50.14 32.79 6.71
C ALA A 389 -49.42 33.75 5.74
N VAL A 390 -49.53 33.72 4.39
CA VAL A 390 -50.17 32.92 3.32
C VAL A 390 -49.75 33.65 2.02
N GLN A 391 -49.51 32.93 0.92
CA GLN A 391 -49.97 33.28 -0.45
C GLN A 391 -49.61 32.09 -1.37
N THR A 392 -50.50 31.11 -1.57
CA THR A 392 -51.48 30.99 -2.68
C THR A 392 -50.99 31.42 -4.06
N ALA A 393 -50.72 30.44 -4.92
CA ALA A 393 -51.26 30.38 -6.28
C ALA A 393 -51.63 28.94 -6.59
N ALA A 394 -52.86 28.74 -7.06
CA ALA A 394 -53.51 27.45 -7.31
C ALA A 394 -53.85 27.29 -8.80
N ALA A 395 -54.02 26.03 -9.20
CA ALA A 395 -54.69 25.49 -10.40
C ALA A 395 -53.96 25.70 -11.76
N SER A 396 -53.99 24.76 -12.71
CA SER A 396 -55.07 23.83 -13.05
C SER A 396 -54.60 22.50 -13.68
N THR A 397 -55.43 21.49 -13.44
CA THR A 397 -55.53 20.21 -14.16
C THR A 397 -56.29 20.37 -15.49
N ALA A 398 -55.90 19.65 -16.54
CA ALA A 398 -56.83 18.97 -17.46
C ALA A 398 -56.08 17.92 -18.32
N ALA A 399 -56.57 16.69 -18.24
CA ALA A 399 -56.17 15.51 -19.01
C ALA A 399 -56.79 15.49 -20.41
N VAL A 400 -56.18 14.80 -21.39
CA VAL A 400 -56.89 14.13 -22.50
C VAL A 400 -56.09 12.90 -23.01
N THR A 401 -56.64 11.71 -22.69
CA THR A 401 -56.76 10.43 -23.42
C THR A 401 -55.60 9.68 -24.11
N GLN A 402 -55.59 8.37 -23.83
CA GLN A 402 -54.99 7.26 -24.61
C GLN A 402 -55.52 7.18 -26.06
N PRO A 403 -54.82 6.41 -26.91
CA PRO A 403 -55.50 5.29 -27.55
C PRO A 403 -54.74 3.94 -27.47
N ALA A 404 -55.47 2.90 -27.86
CA ALA A 404 -55.32 1.50 -27.51
C ALA A 404 -54.27 0.67 -28.26
N VAL A 405 -53.83 -0.37 -27.53
CA VAL A 405 -53.46 -1.75 -27.88
C VAL A 405 -53.53 -2.20 -29.35
N VAL A 406 -52.42 -2.74 -29.86
CA VAL A 406 -52.38 -3.84 -30.84
C VAL A 406 -51.38 -4.91 -30.36
N LYS A 407 -51.85 -6.16 -30.26
CA LYS A 407 -51.08 -7.38 -29.97
C LYS A 407 -50.15 -7.74 -31.13
N ALA A 408 -48.93 -8.17 -30.84
CA ALA A 408 -48.18 -9.09 -31.71
C ALA A 408 -47.34 -10.08 -30.87
N THR A 409 -47.84 -11.32 -30.88
CA THR A 409 -47.24 -12.64 -30.68
C THR A 409 -45.76 -12.78 -30.31
N ALA A 410 -45.54 -13.58 -29.26
CA ALA A 410 -44.27 -14.20 -28.89
C ALA A 410 -43.76 -15.14 -29.98
N ASN A 411 -42.48 -15.00 -30.34
CA ASN A 411 -41.71 -16.02 -31.04
C ASN A 411 -40.65 -16.59 -30.10
N THR A 412 -40.87 -17.84 -29.74
CA THR A 412 -39.89 -18.77 -29.16
C THR A 412 -38.76 -19.05 -30.16
N ALA A 413 -37.51 -18.99 -29.71
CA ALA A 413 -36.36 -19.54 -30.42
C ALA A 413 -35.58 -20.49 -29.48
N PRO A 414 -34.96 -21.55 -30.01
CA PRO A 414 -35.04 -22.87 -29.41
C PRO A 414 -33.89 -23.21 -28.46
N VAL A 415 -34.22 -24.08 -27.51
CA VAL A 415 -33.30 -24.91 -26.73
C VAL A 415 -32.60 -25.87 -27.70
N MET A 416 -31.26 -25.84 -27.76
CA MET A 416 -30.48 -26.93 -28.36
C MET A 416 -29.70 -27.69 -27.29
N ASN A 417 -29.99 -28.98 -27.28
CA ASN A 417 -29.49 -30.02 -26.41
C ASN A 417 -27.99 -30.27 -26.56
N ALA A 418 -27.42 -30.79 -25.48
CA ALA A 418 -26.11 -31.41 -25.44
C ALA A 418 -25.96 -32.52 -26.50
N ALA A 419 -24.85 -32.48 -27.26
CA ALA A 419 -24.34 -33.61 -28.00
C ALA A 419 -22.81 -33.61 -27.93
N SER A 420 -22.29 -34.69 -27.39
CA SER A 420 -20.92 -35.17 -27.28
C SER A 420 -20.08 -35.00 -28.55
N ILE A 421 -18.92 -34.36 -28.44
CA ILE A 421 -17.88 -34.37 -29.48
C ILE A 421 -17.05 -35.64 -29.32
N GLY A 422 -17.23 -36.57 -30.25
CA GLY A 422 -16.40 -37.76 -30.41
C GLY A 422 -15.07 -37.44 -31.07
N ILE A 423 -14.02 -38.08 -30.56
CA ILE A 423 -12.65 -38.09 -31.06
C ILE A 423 -12.62 -38.84 -32.41
N GLY A 424 -12.17 -38.18 -33.47
CA GLY A 424 -11.93 -38.77 -34.78
C GLY A 424 -10.54 -38.43 -35.27
N ALA A 425 -9.60 -39.37 -35.09
CA ALA A 425 -8.28 -39.32 -35.70
C ALA A 425 -8.35 -39.77 -37.15
N THR A 426 -7.76 -39.02 -38.08
CA THR A 426 -7.35 -39.53 -39.39
C THR A 426 -5.97 -38.99 -39.77
N SER A 427 -5.08 -39.95 -39.95
CA SER A 427 -3.73 -39.86 -40.49
C SER A 427 -3.74 -39.59 -42.00
N GLY A 428 -2.85 -38.70 -42.47
CA GLY A 428 -2.48 -38.56 -43.87
C GLY A 428 -1.04 -38.06 -43.96
N ALA A 429 -0.14 -38.93 -44.43
CA ALA A 429 1.29 -38.70 -44.50
C ALA A 429 1.73 -38.00 -45.80
N GLY A 430 2.77 -37.17 -45.70
CA GLY A 430 3.80 -36.98 -46.72
C GLY A 430 3.76 -35.68 -47.54
N ILE A 431 4.70 -34.77 -47.28
CA ILE A 431 5.86 -34.46 -48.14
C ILE A 431 6.81 -33.55 -47.34
N VAL A 432 8.08 -33.95 -47.26
CA VAL A 432 9.17 -33.17 -46.69
C VAL A 432 9.65 -32.19 -47.75
N THR A 433 9.55 -30.89 -47.45
CA THR A 433 10.37 -29.84 -48.07
C THR A 433 10.89 -28.92 -46.98
N SER A 434 12.22 -28.80 -46.94
CA SER A 434 13.00 -27.97 -46.02
C SER A 434 12.60 -26.50 -46.02
N GLY A 435 12.25 -25.96 -44.84
CA GLY A 435 12.08 -24.53 -44.59
C GLY A 435 11.17 -24.27 -43.39
N GLU A 436 11.76 -23.91 -42.25
CA GLU A 436 11.17 -23.23 -41.07
C GLU A 436 9.67 -23.44 -40.80
N ASP A 437 9.32 -24.48 -40.01
CA ASP A 437 8.03 -24.57 -39.32
C ASP A 437 8.03 -23.64 -38.10
N VAL A 438 7.75 -22.35 -38.32
CA VAL A 438 7.16 -21.50 -37.27
C VAL A 438 5.74 -22.00 -37.09
N VAL A 439 5.47 -22.67 -35.96
CA VAL A 439 4.11 -22.99 -35.53
C VAL A 439 3.29 -21.70 -35.64
N ALA A 440 2.28 -21.68 -36.51
CA ALA A 440 1.37 -20.55 -36.64
C ALA A 440 0.50 -20.46 -35.37
N THR A 441 1.03 -19.84 -34.33
CA THR A 441 0.50 -19.73 -32.97
C THR A 441 -0.79 -18.90 -32.84
N GLY A 442 -1.45 -18.54 -33.94
CA GLY A 442 -2.66 -17.72 -33.92
C GLY A 442 -2.45 -16.28 -33.45
N TYR A 443 -1.24 -15.87 -33.08
CA TYR A 443 -0.94 -14.51 -32.58
C TYR A 443 -1.23 -13.40 -33.59
N ASN A 444 -1.20 -13.71 -34.89
CA ASN A 444 -1.65 -12.78 -35.96
C ASN A 444 -3.11 -12.32 -35.79
N LYS A 445 -3.93 -13.03 -35.02
CA LYS A 445 -5.30 -12.60 -34.70
C LYS A 445 -5.32 -11.46 -33.67
N ILE A 446 -4.26 -11.31 -32.87
CA ILE A 446 -4.09 -10.30 -31.83
C ILE A 446 -3.50 -9.04 -32.45
N GLY A 447 -2.38 -9.20 -33.14
CA GLY A 447 -1.62 -8.14 -33.82
C GLY A 447 -0.40 -8.74 -34.49
N THR A 448 0.27 -7.96 -35.33
CA THR A 448 1.42 -8.44 -36.11
C THR A 448 2.69 -8.53 -35.26
N GLU A 449 2.83 -7.69 -34.25
CA GLU A 449 4.10 -7.50 -33.54
C GLU A 449 4.39 -8.65 -32.58
N LEU A 450 3.36 -9.23 -31.96
CA LEU A 450 3.50 -10.42 -31.14
C LEU A 450 3.93 -11.63 -31.96
N ALA A 451 3.35 -11.82 -33.15
CA ALA A 451 3.74 -12.90 -34.06
C ALA A 451 5.21 -12.74 -34.49
N ASP A 452 5.60 -11.52 -34.86
CA ASP A 452 6.98 -11.17 -35.21
C ASP A 452 7.96 -11.38 -34.04
N ALA A 453 7.55 -11.06 -32.81
CA ALA A 453 8.36 -11.31 -31.61
C ALA A 453 8.65 -12.80 -31.42
N PHE A 454 7.64 -13.66 -31.57
CA PHE A 454 7.81 -15.12 -31.48
C PHE A 454 8.55 -15.72 -32.68
N ALA A 455 8.58 -15.04 -33.82
CA ALA A 455 9.48 -15.35 -34.93
C ALA A 455 10.93 -14.87 -34.69
N GLY A 456 11.22 -14.26 -33.53
CA GLY A 456 12.57 -13.85 -33.12
C GLY A 456 13.04 -12.50 -33.68
N LYS A 457 12.17 -11.73 -34.33
CA LYS A 457 12.51 -10.46 -34.99
C LYS A 457 13.04 -9.39 -34.02
N TYR A 458 12.67 -9.48 -32.75
CA TYR A 458 13.02 -8.50 -31.70
C TYR A 458 14.00 -9.05 -30.66
N LYS A 459 14.70 -10.14 -30.99
CA LYS A 459 15.71 -10.74 -30.10
C LYS A 459 16.79 -9.73 -29.70
N GLY A 460 17.08 -9.66 -28.40
CA GLY A 460 18.07 -8.75 -27.81
C GLY A 460 17.56 -7.33 -27.59
N LYS A 461 16.29 -7.02 -27.89
CA LYS A 461 15.66 -5.74 -27.55
C LYS A 461 15.21 -5.73 -26.10
N THR A 462 15.16 -4.53 -25.51
CA THR A 462 14.67 -4.32 -24.14
C THR A 462 13.41 -3.46 -24.14
N VAL A 463 12.43 -3.86 -23.34
CA VAL A 463 11.21 -3.10 -23.04
C VAL A 463 11.17 -2.82 -21.54
N SER A 464 11.02 -1.56 -21.18
CA SER A 464 10.92 -1.10 -19.79
C SER A 464 9.46 -1.01 -19.34
N VAL A 465 9.15 -1.53 -18.16
CA VAL A 465 7.80 -1.51 -17.59
C VAL A 465 7.86 -0.89 -16.20
N LEU A 466 7.35 0.34 -16.06
CA LEU A 466 7.20 1.02 -14.77
C LEU A 466 6.00 0.42 -14.03
N HIS A 467 6.22 -0.03 -12.78
CA HIS A 467 5.18 -0.63 -11.97
C HIS A 467 5.18 -0.17 -10.50
N GLY A 468 4.00 -0.28 -9.87
CA GLY A 468 3.81 -0.02 -8.44
C GLY A 468 3.99 -1.25 -7.54
N PHE A 469 4.18 -2.46 -8.10
CA PHE A 469 4.30 -3.68 -7.30
C PHE A 469 5.54 -3.71 -6.39
N SER A 470 5.39 -4.34 -5.23
CA SER A 470 6.45 -4.56 -4.25
C SER A 470 6.39 -5.98 -3.67
N GLY A 471 7.45 -6.39 -2.96
CA GLY A 471 7.52 -7.69 -2.30
C GLY A 471 7.35 -8.89 -3.25
N ASN A 472 6.61 -9.91 -2.81
CA ASN A 472 6.40 -11.12 -3.61
C ASN A 472 5.57 -10.87 -4.88
N GLU A 473 4.83 -9.76 -4.96
CA GLU A 473 4.07 -9.41 -6.16
C GLU A 473 4.99 -9.08 -7.33
N VAL A 474 6.20 -8.54 -7.08
CA VAL A 474 7.21 -8.34 -8.14
C VAL A 474 7.68 -9.67 -8.73
N ASN A 475 7.88 -10.69 -7.89
CA ASN A 475 8.28 -12.02 -8.36
C ASN A 475 7.18 -12.66 -9.21
N LYS A 476 5.91 -12.49 -8.80
CA LYS A 476 4.76 -12.92 -9.60
C LYS A 476 4.67 -12.11 -10.90
N PHE A 477 4.86 -10.79 -10.85
CA PHE A 477 4.93 -9.91 -12.02
C PHE A 477 6.00 -10.37 -13.01
N ALA A 478 7.20 -10.64 -12.53
CA ALA A 478 8.30 -11.17 -13.35
C ALA A 478 7.98 -12.53 -13.97
N ALA A 479 7.25 -13.41 -13.26
CA ALA A 479 6.88 -14.72 -13.77
C ALA A 479 6.01 -14.67 -15.04
N THR A 480 5.20 -13.62 -15.23
CA THR A 480 4.43 -13.36 -16.47
C THR A 480 5.30 -13.33 -17.72
N PHE A 481 6.53 -12.82 -17.59
CA PHE A 481 7.40 -12.59 -18.73
C PHE A 481 8.39 -13.73 -18.97
N LYS A 482 8.54 -14.69 -18.06
CA LYS A 482 9.61 -15.70 -18.18
C LYS A 482 9.54 -16.45 -19.51
N ASP A 483 8.41 -17.07 -19.81
CA ASP A 483 8.23 -17.86 -21.04
C ASP A 483 8.28 -16.96 -22.31
N PHE A 484 7.72 -15.76 -22.23
CA PHE A 484 7.78 -14.76 -23.30
C PHE A 484 9.22 -14.36 -23.64
N GLN A 485 10.04 -14.03 -22.63
CA GLN A 485 11.44 -13.65 -22.82
C GLN A 485 12.26 -14.83 -23.36
N ASP A 486 12.05 -16.04 -22.81
CA ASP A 486 12.75 -17.25 -23.24
C ASP A 486 12.48 -17.58 -24.72
N LYS A 487 11.25 -17.35 -25.21
CA LYS A 487 10.84 -17.66 -26.59
C LYS A 487 11.11 -16.55 -27.60
N THR A 488 10.93 -15.28 -27.22
CA THR A 488 11.08 -14.14 -28.14
C THR A 488 12.49 -13.54 -28.13
N GLY A 489 13.23 -13.73 -27.04
CA GLY A 489 14.52 -13.08 -26.80
C GLY A 489 14.43 -11.58 -26.49
N ILE A 490 13.23 -11.02 -26.29
CA ILE A 490 13.05 -9.67 -25.73
C ILE A 490 13.38 -9.73 -24.24
N THR A 491 14.05 -8.70 -23.72
CA THR A 491 14.28 -8.52 -22.27
C THR A 491 13.26 -7.54 -21.71
N ILE A 492 12.60 -7.91 -20.61
CA ILE A 492 11.66 -7.06 -19.88
C ILE A 492 12.38 -6.49 -18.65
N ASN A 493 12.60 -5.17 -18.67
CA ASN A 493 13.17 -4.45 -17.55
C ASN A 493 12.05 -3.90 -16.66
N LEU A 494 11.85 -4.51 -15.50
CA LEU A 494 10.85 -4.08 -14.52
C LEU A 494 11.41 -2.94 -13.68
N VAL A 495 10.78 -1.77 -13.77
CA VAL A 495 11.20 -0.55 -13.08
C VAL A 495 10.23 -0.29 -11.92
N PRO A 496 10.70 -0.32 -10.65
CA PRO A 496 9.84 0.01 -9.51
C PRO A 496 9.60 1.53 -9.43
N GLY A 497 8.60 1.92 -8.63
CA GLY A 497 8.33 3.34 -8.33
C GLY A 497 7.21 3.96 -9.16
N GLY A 498 6.28 3.16 -9.68
CA GLY A 498 5.09 3.64 -10.40
C GLY A 498 4.00 4.20 -9.49
N ASN A 499 4.29 5.25 -8.72
CA ASN A 499 3.25 6.06 -8.05
C ASN A 499 2.88 7.28 -8.90
N THR A 500 1.74 7.91 -8.61
CA THR A 500 1.17 9.00 -9.42
C THR A 500 2.14 10.17 -9.58
N GLU A 501 2.85 10.57 -8.52
CA GLU A 501 3.81 11.68 -8.53
C GLU A 501 5.03 11.35 -9.41
N ALA A 502 5.61 10.17 -9.25
CA ALA A 502 6.78 9.73 -10.02
C ALA A 502 6.43 9.56 -11.49
N ILE A 503 5.26 8.99 -11.80
CA ILE A 503 4.75 8.89 -13.17
C ILE A 503 4.62 10.29 -13.76
N ASN A 504 4.05 11.26 -13.04
CA ASN A 504 3.90 12.62 -13.52
C ASN A 504 5.25 13.28 -13.85
N VAL A 505 6.23 13.18 -12.94
CA VAL A 505 7.58 13.70 -13.17
C VAL A 505 8.21 13.09 -14.42
N LYS A 506 8.10 11.76 -14.59
CA LYS A 506 8.67 11.02 -15.72
C LYS A 506 7.97 11.36 -17.04
N VAL A 507 6.64 11.47 -17.05
CA VAL A 507 5.86 11.84 -18.25
C VAL A 507 6.15 13.29 -18.66
N THR A 508 6.20 14.22 -17.71
CA THR A 508 6.50 15.63 -17.99
C THR A 508 7.93 15.83 -18.49
N SER A 509 8.90 15.11 -17.92
CA SER A 509 10.31 15.18 -18.34
C SER A 509 10.62 14.38 -19.62
N GLY A 510 9.67 13.59 -20.12
CA GLY A 510 9.88 12.74 -21.30
C GLY A 510 10.80 11.55 -21.05
N THR A 511 11.01 11.17 -19.79
CA THR A 511 11.87 10.03 -19.38
C THR A 511 11.06 8.83 -18.89
N VAL A 512 9.76 8.80 -19.20
CA VAL A 512 8.88 7.69 -18.84
C VAL A 512 9.26 6.41 -19.56
N GLU A 513 9.15 5.29 -18.86
CA GLU A 513 9.37 3.95 -19.38
C GLU A 513 8.43 3.63 -20.55
N ASP A 514 8.77 2.59 -21.32
CA ASP A 514 8.01 2.22 -22.51
C ASP A 514 6.55 1.90 -22.21
N ILE A 515 6.33 1.23 -21.08
CA ILE A 515 5.02 0.83 -20.58
C ILE A 515 4.91 1.28 -19.13
N VAL A 516 3.74 1.82 -18.76
CA VAL A 516 3.42 2.23 -17.40
C VAL A 516 2.20 1.47 -16.89
N ASN A 517 2.30 0.96 -15.67
CA ASN A 517 1.19 0.43 -14.91
C ASN A 517 0.44 1.56 -14.19
N PHE A 518 -0.88 1.59 -14.36
CA PHE A 518 -1.80 2.49 -13.66
C PHE A 518 -2.78 1.67 -12.80
N PRO A 519 -2.64 1.71 -11.48
CA PRO A 519 -3.70 1.21 -10.59
C PRO A 519 -4.99 2.05 -10.69
N GLN A 520 -4.85 3.32 -11.11
CA GLN A 520 -5.95 4.30 -11.22
C GLN A 520 -6.14 4.71 -12.69
N PRO A 521 -7.14 4.16 -13.41
CA PRO A 521 -7.36 4.50 -14.82
C PRO A 521 -7.70 5.99 -15.06
N GLY A 522 -8.23 6.71 -14.08
CA GLY A 522 -8.46 8.16 -14.17
C GLY A 522 -7.16 8.95 -14.41
N THR A 523 -6.07 8.54 -13.76
CA THR A 523 -4.73 9.12 -13.99
C THR A 523 -4.25 8.86 -15.41
N MET A 524 -4.39 7.63 -15.92
CA MET A 524 -4.09 7.30 -17.32
C MET A 524 -4.91 8.17 -18.29
N ALA A 525 -6.21 8.33 -18.04
CA ALA A 525 -7.09 9.12 -18.88
C ALA A 525 -6.66 10.59 -18.97
N SER A 526 -6.09 11.16 -17.89
CA SER A 526 -5.51 12.51 -17.92
C SER A 526 -4.32 12.63 -18.88
N TYR A 527 -3.44 11.62 -18.92
CA TYR A 527 -2.32 11.57 -19.85
C TYR A 527 -2.77 11.34 -21.29
N ALA A 528 -3.79 10.49 -21.51
CA ALA A 528 -4.39 10.30 -22.84
C ALA A 528 -4.98 11.61 -23.39
N LYS A 529 -5.69 12.40 -22.57
CA LYS A 529 -6.20 13.72 -22.95
C LYS A 529 -5.09 14.70 -23.36
N SER A 530 -3.91 14.58 -22.74
CA SER A 530 -2.72 15.38 -23.11
C SER A 530 -1.94 14.82 -24.32
N GLY A 531 -2.42 13.73 -24.95
CA GLY A 531 -1.80 13.12 -26.12
C GLY A 531 -0.52 12.35 -25.82
N LYS A 532 -0.29 11.93 -24.56
CA LYS A 532 0.93 11.24 -24.12
C LYS A 532 0.84 9.72 -24.18
N VAL A 533 -0.38 9.17 -24.19
CA VAL A 533 -0.63 7.73 -24.25
C VAL A 533 -0.86 7.29 -25.69
N ILE A 534 -0.31 6.14 -26.07
CA ILE A 534 -0.47 5.56 -27.41
C ILE A 534 -1.83 4.86 -27.52
N ASP A 535 -2.53 5.11 -28.63
CA ASP A 535 -3.76 4.38 -28.98
C ASP A 535 -3.45 2.94 -29.36
N LEU A 536 -3.82 2.01 -28.48
CA LEU A 536 -3.58 0.59 -28.67
C LEU A 536 -4.43 -0.01 -29.81
N ASN A 537 -5.52 0.64 -30.25
CA ASN A 537 -6.30 0.16 -31.41
C ASN A 537 -5.50 0.20 -32.72
N LYS A 538 -4.37 0.91 -32.75
CA LYS A 538 -3.51 0.99 -33.94
C LYS A 538 -2.77 -0.31 -34.23
N PHE A 539 -2.60 -1.18 -33.24
CA PHE A 539 -1.83 -2.42 -33.39
C PHE A 539 -2.48 -3.64 -32.70
N ILE A 540 -3.38 -3.45 -31.73
CA ILE A 540 -4.18 -4.53 -31.17
C ILE A 540 -5.52 -4.62 -31.92
N ASN A 541 -5.83 -5.80 -32.44
CA ASN A 541 -7.07 -6.09 -33.16
C ASN A 541 -8.30 -5.90 -32.25
N PRO A 542 -9.21 -4.96 -32.56
CA PRO A 542 -10.42 -4.75 -31.75
C PRO A 542 -11.35 -5.97 -31.68
N ALA A 543 -11.34 -6.84 -32.71
CA ALA A 543 -12.12 -8.07 -32.70
C ALA A 543 -11.59 -9.07 -31.66
N TRP A 544 -10.26 -9.15 -31.49
CA TRP A 544 -9.64 -9.96 -30.44
C TRP A 544 -10.03 -9.47 -29.05
N LEU A 545 -9.97 -8.16 -28.81
CA LEU A 545 -10.35 -7.58 -27.52
C LEU A 545 -11.82 -7.89 -27.18
N LYS A 546 -12.75 -7.72 -28.13
CA LYS A 546 -14.18 -8.05 -27.92
C LYS A 546 -14.39 -9.53 -27.63
N GLN A 547 -13.62 -10.41 -28.28
CA GLN A 547 -13.66 -11.84 -28.06
C GLN A 547 -13.12 -12.20 -26.67
N ASN A 548 -12.04 -11.55 -26.21
CA ASN A 548 -11.29 -11.98 -25.04
C ASN A 548 -11.59 -11.19 -23.75
N TYR A 549 -12.13 -9.98 -23.80
CA TYR A 549 -12.45 -9.16 -22.63
C TYR A 549 -13.96 -8.98 -22.44
N ASN A 550 -14.38 -8.74 -21.20
CA ASN A 550 -15.71 -8.18 -20.94
C ASN A 550 -15.80 -6.76 -21.54
N GLN A 551 -16.95 -6.36 -22.06
CA GLN A 551 -17.15 -5.03 -22.64
C GLN A 551 -16.83 -3.92 -21.63
N GLY A 552 -17.19 -4.11 -20.35
CA GLY A 552 -16.88 -3.14 -19.30
C GLY A 552 -15.38 -2.90 -19.11
N PHE A 553 -14.53 -3.89 -19.38
CA PHE A 553 -13.07 -3.72 -19.33
C PHE A 553 -12.54 -2.87 -20.48
N ILE A 554 -13.13 -3.04 -21.67
CA ILE A 554 -12.80 -2.24 -22.87
C ILE A 554 -13.29 -0.80 -22.69
N ASP A 555 -14.50 -0.63 -22.18
CA ASP A 555 -15.12 0.68 -21.96
C ASP A 555 -14.31 1.51 -20.95
N THR A 556 -13.88 0.90 -19.83
CA THR A 556 -13.01 1.55 -18.84
C THR A 556 -11.71 2.10 -19.45
N ASN A 557 -11.18 1.41 -20.46
CA ASN A 557 -9.90 1.79 -21.09
C ASN A 557 -10.07 2.65 -22.34
N THR A 558 -11.32 2.93 -22.75
CA THR A 558 -11.63 3.78 -23.89
C THR A 558 -11.79 5.23 -23.44
N VAL A 559 -10.74 6.03 -23.66
CA VAL A 559 -10.60 7.38 -23.08
C VAL A 559 -10.48 8.46 -24.15
N ASP A 560 -10.74 9.71 -23.77
CA ASP A 560 -10.57 10.86 -24.67
C ASP A 560 -9.08 11.18 -24.90
N SER A 561 -8.77 11.55 -26.14
CA SER A 561 -7.47 12.06 -26.56
C SER A 561 -7.64 13.19 -27.59
N PRO A 562 -6.58 13.94 -27.93
CA PRO A 562 -6.64 14.93 -29.02
C PRO A 562 -7.03 14.34 -30.38
N SER A 563 -6.82 13.04 -30.60
CA SER A 563 -7.20 12.32 -31.82
C SER A 563 -8.59 11.68 -31.77
N GLY A 564 -9.38 11.94 -30.73
CA GLY A 564 -10.66 11.28 -30.47
C GLY A 564 -10.56 10.19 -29.41
N LYS A 565 -11.53 9.28 -29.38
CA LYS A 565 -11.52 8.15 -28.43
C LYS A 565 -10.45 7.14 -28.81
N ILE A 566 -9.62 6.76 -27.85
CA ILE A 566 -8.54 5.77 -28.03
C ILE A 566 -8.67 4.66 -27.00
N LEU A 567 -8.06 3.51 -27.29
CA LEU A 567 -7.82 2.49 -26.26
C LEU A 567 -6.50 2.85 -25.56
N GLY A 568 -6.59 3.42 -24.36
CA GLY A 568 -5.41 3.93 -23.64
C GLY A 568 -4.62 2.85 -22.89
N GLY A 569 -5.22 1.69 -22.64
CA GLY A 569 -4.56 0.61 -21.89
C GLY A 569 -5.29 -0.73 -21.98
N VAL A 570 -4.67 -1.77 -21.41
CA VAL A 570 -5.28 -3.10 -21.23
C VAL A 570 -5.05 -3.61 -19.82
N PHE A 571 -6.04 -4.30 -19.26
CA PHE A 571 -5.87 -4.97 -17.98
C PHE A 571 -5.14 -6.28 -18.18
N GLU A 572 -4.03 -6.45 -17.47
CA GLU A 572 -3.36 -7.74 -17.38
C GLU A 572 -3.92 -8.54 -16.19
N ARG A 573 -4.15 -7.88 -15.06
CA ARG A 573 -4.71 -8.44 -13.82
C ARG A 573 -5.90 -7.62 -13.31
N ILE A 574 -6.85 -8.29 -12.66
CA ILE A 574 -7.95 -7.66 -11.92
C ILE A 574 -8.10 -8.24 -10.50
N ASN A 575 -8.82 -7.50 -9.66
CA ASN A 575 -9.20 -7.86 -8.30
C ASN A 575 -10.73 -7.79 -8.17
N PHE A 576 -11.33 -8.76 -7.49
CA PHE A 576 -12.77 -8.78 -7.19
C PHE A 576 -13.05 -8.01 -5.89
N LYS A 577 -13.89 -6.97 -5.94
CA LYS A 577 -14.16 -6.07 -4.80
C LYS A 577 -15.52 -6.28 -4.13
N SER A 578 -16.46 -6.99 -4.76
CA SER A 578 -17.79 -7.29 -4.18
C SER A 578 -17.80 -8.51 -3.23
N ALA A 579 -16.75 -8.69 -2.43
CA ALA A 579 -16.59 -9.81 -1.49
C ALA A 579 -16.84 -9.39 -0.04
N VAL A 580 -17.55 -10.23 0.71
CA VAL A 580 -17.63 -10.18 2.18
C VAL A 580 -16.97 -11.43 2.76
N TRP A 581 -15.87 -11.23 3.47
CA TRP A 581 -15.07 -12.27 4.11
C TRP A 581 -15.63 -12.61 5.49
N TYR A 582 -15.54 -13.88 5.88
CA TYR A 582 -16.04 -14.38 7.16
C TYR A 582 -15.18 -15.55 7.70
N PRO A 583 -15.13 -15.78 9.03
CA PRO A 583 -14.31 -16.83 9.63
C PRO A 583 -15.03 -18.18 9.55
N LYS A 584 -14.92 -18.84 8.40
CA LYS A 584 -15.75 -19.99 8.01
C LYS A 584 -15.96 -21.03 9.11
N LYS A 585 -14.89 -21.56 9.70
CA LYS A 585 -15.00 -22.57 10.76
C LYS A 585 -15.83 -22.10 11.95
N ALA A 586 -15.59 -20.87 12.43
CA ALA A 586 -16.34 -20.31 13.55
C ALA A 586 -17.79 -19.97 13.14
N PHE A 587 -17.98 -19.52 11.91
CA PHE A 587 -19.29 -19.13 11.37
C PHE A 587 -20.22 -20.33 11.22
N ASP A 588 -19.68 -21.44 10.72
CA ASP A 588 -20.39 -22.72 10.64
C ASP A 588 -20.73 -23.26 12.05
N ALA A 589 -19.79 -23.13 13.01
CA ALA A 589 -19.99 -23.57 14.40
C ALA A 589 -21.04 -22.73 15.16
N ALA A 590 -21.12 -21.44 14.89
CA ALA A 590 -22.17 -20.54 15.41
C ALA A 590 -23.54 -20.77 14.76
N GLY A 591 -23.61 -21.58 13.69
CA GLY A 591 -24.86 -21.88 12.98
C GLY A 591 -25.31 -20.77 12.02
N TYR A 592 -24.49 -19.75 11.79
CA TYR A 592 -24.78 -18.66 10.87
C TYR A 592 -24.90 -19.16 9.42
N LYS A 593 -25.64 -18.41 8.61
CA LYS A 593 -25.92 -18.72 7.20
C LYS A 593 -25.43 -17.59 6.32
N VAL A 594 -24.76 -17.96 5.23
CA VAL A 594 -24.32 -17.02 4.20
C VAL A 594 -25.55 -16.38 3.56
N PRO A 595 -25.68 -15.04 3.60
CA PRO A 595 -26.83 -14.36 3.04
C PRO A 595 -26.70 -14.24 1.52
N THR A 596 -27.84 -14.34 0.85
CA THR A 596 -27.98 -14.20 -0.61
C THR A 596 -28.81 -12.98 -1.01
N THR A 597 -29.53 -12.39 -0.05
CA THR A 597 -30.30 -11.15 -0.20
C THR A 597 -29.90 -10.12 0.87
N TRP A 598 -30.19 -8.84 0.63
CA TRP A 598 -29.94 -7.80 1.64
C TRP A 598 -30.75 -7.99 2.93
N ALA A 599 -31.98 -8.51 2.85
CA ALA A 599 -32.79 -8.82 4.02
C ALA A 599 -32.16 -9.93 4.88
N GLU A 600 -31.59 -10.96 4.24
CA GLU A 600 -30.81 -12.00 4.93
C GLU A 600 -29.52 -11.42 5.53
N GLN A 601 -28.85 -10.49 4.83
CA GLN A 601 -27.67 -9.80 5.36
C GLN A 601 -28.00 -9.01 6.62
N GLN A 602 -29.12 -8.29 6.64
CA GLN A 602 -29.61 -7.58 7.84
C GLN A 602 -29.94 -8.56 8.98
N THR A 603 -30.65 -9.64 8.67
CA THR A 603 -30.98 -10.69 9.65
C THR A 603 -29.73 -11.30 10.27
N LEU A 604 -28.69 -11.55 9.47
CA LEU A 604 -27.40 -12.05 9.96
C LEU A 604 -26.72 -11.06 10.91
N MET A 605 -26.68 -9.77 10.55
CA MET A 605 -26.09 -8.74 11.41
C MET A 605 -26.80 -8.64 12.76
N ASP A 606 -28.14 -8.62 12.74
CA ASP A 606 -28.94 -8.57 13.98
C ASP A 606 -28.77 -9.81 14.84
N GLN A 607 -28.66 -10.99 14.22
CA GLN A 607 -28.42 -12.25 14.92
C GLN A 607 -27.03 -12.25 15.60
N ILE A 608 -25.97 -11.81 14.92
CA ILE A 608 -24.62 -11.68 15.51
C ILE A 608 -24.64 -10.74 16.73
N VAL A 609 -25.32 -9.60 16.64
CA VAL A 609 -25.47 -8.67 17.78
C VAL A 609 -26.24 -9.32 18.93
N LYS A 610 -27.31 -10.05 18.63
CA LYS A 610 -28.13 -10.76 19.63
C LYS A 610 -27.33 -11.83 20.37
N ASP A 611 -26.38 -12.47 19.70
CA ASP A 611 -25.48 -13.46 20.28
C ASP A 611 -24.34 -12.85 21.10
N GLY A 612 -24.26 -11.51 21.15
CA GLY A 612 -23.30 -10.75 21.97
C GLY A 612 -22.02 -10.36 21.24
N ASP A 613 -21.95 -10.60 19.93
CA ASP A 613 -20.77 -10.33 19.11
C ASP A 613 -20.97 -9.12 18.18
N THR A 614 -19.93 -8.79 17.42
CA THR A 614 -19.92 -7.64 16.50
C THR A 614 -19.91 -8.08 15.03
N PRO A 615 -20.88 -7.67 14.20
CA PRO A 615 -20.92 -8.01 12.77
C PRO A 615 -19.68 -7.62 11.99
N TRP A 616 -19.30 -6.35 11.95
CA TRP A 616 -18.33 -5.83 10.98
C TRP A 616 -16.96 -5.54 11.59
N CYS A 617 -15.96 -6.06 10.90
CA CYS A 617 -14.57 -5.68 10.96
C CYS A 617 -14.37 -4.45 10.04
N MET A 618 -13.96 -3.30 10.60
CA MET A 618 -13.83 -2.06 9.83
C MET A 618 -12.49 -1.36 10.07
N GLY A 619 -11.86 -0.93 8.99
CA GLY A 619 -10.67 -0.09 9.00
C GLY A 619 -10.44 0.57 7.64
N ILE A 620 -10.23 1.88 7.64
CA ILE A 620 -10.00 2.67 6.41
C ILE A 620 -8.64 3.38 6.40
N GLU A 621 -7.87 3.26 7.48
CA GLU A 621 -6.53 3.85 7.58
C GLU A 621 -5.60 3.16 6.59
N SER A 622 -4.86 3.96 5.82
CA SER A 622 -3.95 3.52 4.76
C SER A 622 -2.87 4.57 4.49
N GLY A 623 -2.33 5.20 5.52
CA GLY A 623 -1.36 6.29 5.41
C GLY A 623 -1.91 7.46 4.60
N GLY A 624 -1.15 7.91 3.60
CA GLY A 624 -1.56 8.98 2.67
C GLY A 624 -2.79 8.65 1.81
N ALA A 625 -3.15 7.37 1.70
CA ALA A 625 -4.33 6.91 0.98
C ALA A 625 -5.54 6.63 1.90
N THR A 626 -5.49 7.03 3.18
CA THR A 626 -6.59 6.82 4.12
C THR A 626 -7.92 7.32 3.53
N GLY A 627 -8.92 6.44 3.51
CA GLY A 627 -10.25 6.71 2.94
C GLY A 627 -10.60 5.90 1.70
N TRP A 628 -9.63 5.36 0.94
CA TRP A 628 -9.93 4.52 -0.23
C TRP A 628 -10.78 3.28 0.10
N PRO A 629 -10.61 2.56 1.23
CA PRO A 629 -11.47 1.40 1.51
C PRO A 629 -12.94 1.79 1.74
N ALA A 630 -13.19 3.06 2.04
CA ALA A 630 -14.53 3.59 2.25
C ALA A 630 -15.23 3.95 0.92
N THR A 631 -14.50 4.39 -0.10
CA THR A 631 -15.08 4.67 -1.43
C THR A 631 -15.56 3.40 -2.08
N ASP A 632 -14.77 2.33 -1.95
CA ASP A 632 -15.10 0.95 -2.26
C ASP A 632 -16.48 0.49 -1.77
N TRP A 633 -16.91 0.95 -0.59
CA TRP A 633 -18.24 0.65 -0.05
C TRP A 633 -19.32 1.44 -0.78
N ILE A 634 -19.12 2.75 -0.96
CA ILE A 634 -20.08 3.62 -1.63
C ILE A 634 -20.30 3.18 -3.08
N GLU A 635 -19.25 2.79 -3.78
CA GLU A 635 -19.32 2.34 -5.16
C GLU A 635 -20.14 1.06 -5.32
N ASP A 636 -19.89 0.08 -4.45
CA ASP A 636 -20.61 -1.19 -4.49
C ASP A 636 -22.10 -0.99 -4.11
N LEU A 637 -22.37 -0.08 -3.16
CA LEU A 637 -23.73 0.35 -2.80
C LEU A 637 -24.41 1.07 -3.95
N MET A 638 -23.74 2.00 -4.64
CA MET A 638 -24.27 2.69 -5.81
C MET A 638 -24.69 1.71 -6.90
N LEU A 639 -23.87 0.69 -7.19
CA LEU A 639 -24.21 -0.37 -8.14
C LEU A 639 -25.47 -1.16 -7.74
N ARG A 640 -25.85 -1.16 -6.45
CA ARG A 640 -26.97 -1.93 -5.89
C ARG A 640 -28.20 -1.10 -5.56
N THR A 641 -28.11 0.23 -5.68
CA THR A 641 -29.20 1.17 -5.33
C THR A 641 -29.55 2.14 -6.45
N THR A 642 -28.83 2.14 -7.57
CA THR A 642 -29.16 2.97 -8.71
C THR A 642 -28.78 2.31 -10.05
N SER A 643 -29.19 2.91 -11.15
CA SER A 643 -28.91 2.39 -12.50
C SER A 643 -27.43 2.50 -12.86
N LEU A 644 -26.95 1.67 -13.80
CA LEU A 644 -25.59 1.78 -14.32
C LEU A 644 -25.30 3.14 -14.96
N ASP A 645 -26.30 3.71 -15.65
CA ASP A 645 -26.19 5.06 -16.22
C ASP A 645 -25.97 6.11 -15.13
N ASN A 646 -26.62 6.00 -13.97
CA ASN A 646 -26.38 6.89 -12.84
C ASN A 646 -24.99 6.68 -12.22
N TYR A 647 -24.51 5.44 -12.12
CA TYR A 647 -23.13 5.16 -11.70
C TYR A 647 -22.11 5.82 -12.64
N ASP A 648 -22.29 5.63 -13.95
CA ASP A 648 -21.39 6.17 -14.97
C ASP A 648 -21.44 7.72 -14.99
N LYS A 649 -22.61 8.32 -14.80
CA LYS A 649 -22.79 9.78 -14.63
C LYS A 649 -22.16 10.31 -13.35
N TRP A 650 -22.19 9.55 -12.26
CA TRP A 650 -21.55 9.96 -11.00
C TRP A 650 -20.03 9.94 -11.12
N VAL A 651 -19.48 8.87 -11.69
CA VAL A 651 -18.04 8.72 -11.94
C VAL A 651 -17.50 9.79 -12.90
N ASN A 652 -18.29 10.23 -13.89
CA ASN A 652 -17.87 11.28 -14.82
C ASN A 652 -18.21 12.72 -14.35
N GLY A 653 -18.79 12.87 -13.16
CA GLY A 653 -19.06 14.17 -12.54
C GLY A 653 -20.29 14.91 -13.10
N THR A 654 -21.18 14.23 -13.82
CA THR A 654 -22.47 14.80 -14.29
C THR A 654 -23.62 14.55 -13.32
N LEU A 655 -23.58 13.46 -12.54
CA LEU A 655 -24.44 13.27 -11.37
C LEU A 655 -23.66 13.70 -10.12
N PRO A 656 -24.13 14.72 -9.37
CA PRO A 656 -23.36 15.27 -8.26
C PRO A 656 -23.35 14.34 -7.04
N PHE A 657 -22.31 14.43 -6.22
CA PHE A 657 -22.23 13.70 -4.93
C PHE A 657 -23.36 14.08 -3.97
N THR A 658 -23.96 15.26 -4.15
CA THR A 658 -25.09 15.74 -3.35
C THR A 658 -26.44 15.22 -3.85
N SER A 659 -26.49 14.38 -4.89
CA SER A 659 -27.73 13.84 -5.43
C SER A 659 -28.42 12.86 -4.46
N PRO A 660 -29.74 12.66 -4.58
CA PRO A 660 -30.47 11.68 -3.78
C PRO A 660 -29.94 10.24 -3.91
N GLU A 661 -29.49 9.86 -5.11
CA GLU A 661 -28.94 8.53 -5.40
C GLU A 661 -27.66 8.27 -4.59
N VAL A 662 -26.71 9.20 -4.65
CA VAL A 662 -25.45 9.10 -3.89
C VAL A 662 -25.72 9.15 -2.39
N LYS A 663 -26.61 10.05 -1.95
CA LYS A 663 -27.00 10.16 -0.54
C LYS A 663 -27.62 8.87 0.00
N THR A 664 -28.39 8.14 -0.82
CA THR A 664 -29.00 6.85 -0.44
C THR A 664 -27.92 5.80 -0.14
N ALA A 665 -26.90 5.68 -1.00
CA ALA A 665 -25.76 4.78 -0.76
C ALA A 665 -25.03 5.13 0.55
N PHE A 666 -24.74 6.41 0.78
CA PHE A 666 -24.13 6.85 2.04
C PHE A 666 -24.99 6.56 3.27
N GLN A 667 -26.32 6.73 3.18
CA GLN A 667 -27.23 6.44 4.30
C GLN A 667 -27.23 4.96 4.67
N ILE A 668 -27.17 4.05 3.70
CA ILE A 668 -27.04 2.62 3.96
C ILE A 668 -25.73 2.33 4.70
N LEU A 669 -24.61 2.89 4.22
CA LEU A 669 -23.32 2.77 4.90
C LEU A 669 -23.38 3.31 6.33
N THR A 670 -24.01 4.47 6.51
CA THR A 670 -24.18 5.15 7.81
C THR A 670 -24.90 4.27 8.82
N ASN A 671 -26.00 3.64 8.39
CA ASN A 671 -26.78 2.76 9.25
C ASN A 671 -25.99 1.55 9.73
N ILE A 672 -24.94 1.15 9.01
CA ILE A 672 -24.04 0.08 9.43
C ILE A 672 -22.90 0.63 10.28
N TRP A 673 -22.17 1.63 9.78
CA TRP A 673 -20.93 2.09 10.39
C TRP A 673 -21.12 2.88 11.67
N PHE A 674 -22.26 3.54 11.83
CA PHE A 674 -22.50 4.44 12.97
C PHE A 674 -23.35 3.80 14.07
N ASP A 675 -23.74 2.52 13.90
CA ASP A 675 -24.19 1.70 15.01
C ASP A 675 -22.97 1.02 15.65
N ASP A 676 -22.61 1.47 16.86
CA ASP A 676 -21.46 0.94 17.60
C ASP A 676 -21.61 -0.57 17.94
N LYS A 677 -22.82 -1.14 17.84
CA LYS A 677 -23.03 -2.59 17.97
C LYS A 677 -22.62 -3.35 16.72
N TYR A 678 -22.65 -2.69 15.56
CA TYR A 678 -22.37 -3.31 14.27
C TYR A 678 -20.88 -3.30 13.94
N VAL A 679 -20.09 -2.38 14.51
CA VAL A 679 -18.66 -2.19 14.17
C VAL A 679 -17.74 -2.48 15.34
N TYR A 680 -16.73 -3.32 15.12
CA TYR A 680 -15.76 -3.66 16.16
C TYR A 680 -14.92 -2.45 16.54
N GLY A 681 -14.88 -2.13 17.83
CA GLY A 681 -14.27 -0.89 18.35
C GLY A 681 -15.14 0.37 18.16
N GLY A 682 -16.35 0.21 17.63
CA GLY A 682 -17.30 1.30 17.33
C GLY A 682 -16.83 2.22 16.21
N ARG A 683 -17.63 3.23 15.90
CA ARG A 683 -17.37 4.18 14.81
C ARG A 683 -15.98 4.82 14.87
N LYS A 684 -15.51 5.13 16.08
CA LYS A 684 -14.23 5.83 16.31
C LYS A 684 -13.01 5.01 15.88
N ALA A 685 -13.13 3.68 15.80
CA ALA A 685 -12.04 2.80 15.37
C ALA A 685 -11.88 2.75 13.84
N ILE A 686 -12.92 3.12 13.06
CA ILE A 686 -12.93 2.96 11.60
C ILE A 686 -11.77 3.71 10.95
N ALA A 687 -11.61 5.00 11.27
CA ALA A 687 -10.61 5.87 10.65
C ALA A 687 -9.17 5.65 11.17
N THR A 688 -8.99 4.87 12.23
CA THR A 688 -7.69 4.63 12.88
C THR A 688 -7.21 3.19 12.77
N THR A 689 -8.08 2.27 12.35
CA THR A 689 -7.72 0.87 12.09
C THR A 689 -7.20 0.75 10.67
N ASN A 690 -5.99 0.21 10.53
CA ASN A 690 -5.40 -0.07 9.23
C ASN A 690 -6.26 -1.07 8.46
N PHE A 691 -6.53 -0.81 7.18
CA PHE A 691 -7.40 -1.66 6.36
C PHE A 691 -6.90 -3.11 6.27
N GLY A 692 -5.58 -3.32 6.28
CA GLY A 692 -4.95 -4.63 6.25
C GLY A 692 -5.12 -5.39 7.55
N ASP A 693 -5.14 -4.67 8.67
CA ASP A 693 -5.34 -5.23 10.01
C ASP A 693 -6.82 -5.41 10.38
N ALA A 694 -7.73 -4.76 9.66
CA ALA A 694 -9.16 -4.76 9.95
C ALA A 694 -9.72 -6.19 10.06
N GLY A 695 -9.26 -7.14 9.23
CA GLY A 695 -9.69 -8.53 9.27
C GLY A 695 -9.02 -9.41 10.32
N THR A 696 -7.96 -8.94 11.00
CA THR A 696 -7.24 -9.74 11.99
C THR A 696 -8.12 -10.20 13.16
N PRO A 697 -9.01 -9.36 13.74
CA PRO A 697 -9.91 -9.79 14.81
C PRO A 697 -10.94 -10.85 14.37
N MET A 698 -11.25 -10.92 13.06
CA MET A 698 -12.11 -11.97 12.47
C MET A 698 -11.47 -13.36 12.60
N LEU A 699 -10.15 -13.42 12.49
CA LEU A 699 -9.39 -14.67 12.48
C LEU A 699 -8.95 -15.12 13.89
N GLN A 700 -9.37 -14.43 14.95
CA GLN A 700 -9.08 -14.82 16.33
C GLN A 700 -9.99 -15.96 16.80
N ASP A 701 -9.63 -16.59 17.92
CA ASP A 701 -10.42 -17.65 18.55
C ASP A 701 -10.70 -17.27 20.02
N PRO A 702 -11.94 -16.85 20.37
CA PRO A 702 -13.08 -16.64 19.46
C PRO A 702 -12.90 -15.41 18.54
N PRO A 703 -13.63 -15.32 17.41
CA PRO A 703 -13.66 -14.12 16.58
C PRO A 703 -14.17 -12.91 17.36
N LYS A 704 -13.60 -11.73 17.11
CA LYS A 704 -14.08 -10.47 17.72
C LYS A 704 -14.98 -9.65 16.79
N CYS A 705 -14.97 -10.00 15.51
CA CYS A 705 -15.90 -9.52 14.50
C CYS A 705 -16.08 -10.60 13.43
N TRP A 706 -17.13 -10.51 12.63
CA TRP A 706 -17.56 -11.65 11.80
C TRP A 706 -17.46 -11.42 10.29
N LEU A 707 -17.54 -10.17 9.83
CA LEU A 707 -17.70 -9.80 8.43
C LEU A 707 -16.72 -8.71 8.05
N LEU A 708 -16.03 -8.85 6.91
CA LEU A 708 -15.16 -7.83 6.34
C LEU A 708 -15.48 -7.65 4.86
N LYS A 709 -15.84 -6.44 4.42
CA LYS A 709 -15.92 -6.12 2.99
C LYS A 709 -14.56 -5.63 2.51
N GLN A 710 -13.93 -6.38 1.61
CA GLN A 710 -12.65 -6.00 1.01
C GLN A 710 -12.36 -6.79 -0.28
N GLY A 711 -11.48 -6.27 -1.14
CA GLY A 711 -11.05 -6.96 -2.35
C GLY A 711 -10.24 -8.24 -2.11
N THR A 712 -10.13 -9.10 -3.14
CA THR A 712 -9.46 -10.42 -3.05
C THR A 712 -8.00 -10.38 -2.61
N PHE A 713 -7.31 -9.25 -2.80
CA PHE A 713 -5.95 -9.07 -2.32
C PHE A 713 -5.83 -9.10 -0.78
N ILE A 714 -6.93 -8.91 -0.02
CA ILE A 714 -6.89 -8.91 1.46
C ILE A 714 -6.38 -10.21 2.06
N THR A 715 -6.50 -11.32 1.33
CA THR A 715 -6.00 -12.64 1.74
C THR A 715 -4.48 -12.64 1.97
N THR A 716 -3.73 -11.76 1.31
CA THR A 716 -2.30 -11.58 1.57
C THR A 716 -2.04 -11.02 2.98
N PHE A 717 -2.91 -10.15 3.48
CA PHE A 717 -2.84 -9.61 4.84
C PHE A 717 -3.30 -10.63 5.87
N PHE A 718 -4.27 -11.50 5.55
CA PHE A 718 -4.66 -12.60 6.44
C PHE A 718 -3.48 -13.54 6.71
N GLU A 719 -2.75 -13.92 5.66
CA GLU A 719 -1.55 -14.75 5.81
C GLU A 719 -0.40 -14.01 6.50
N HIS A 720 -0.24 -12.71 6.24
CA HIS A 720 0.77 -11.89 6.93
C HIS A 720 0.49 -11.78 8.44
N ASN A 721 -0.75 -11.45 8.80
CA ASN A 721 -1.16 -11.16 10.18
C ASN A 721 -1.38 -12.44 10.99
N LYS A 722 -1.72 -13.56 10.34
CA LYS A 722 -1.87 -14.87 10.95
C LYS A 722 -1.31 -15.95 10.02
N PRO A 723 0.02 -16.20 10.04
CA PRO A 723 0.65 -17.19 9.16
C PRO A 723 0.02 -18.58 9.28
N GLY A 724 -0.18 -19.24 8.15
CA GLY A 724 -0.74 -20.59 8.06
C GLY A 724 -2.27 -20.66 8.05
N VAL A 725 -2.97 -19.54 7.87
CA VAL A 725 -4.43 -19.55 7.68
C VAL A 725 -4.80 -20.17 6.33
N LYS A 726 -5.83 -21.00 6.33
CA LYS A 726 -6.26 -21.78 5.18
C LYS A 726 -7.57 -21.25 4.61
N ALA A 727 -7.51 -20.79 3.37
CA ALA A 727 -8.68 -20.49 2.55
C ALA A 727 -9.64 -21.69 2.49
N GLY A 728 -10.94 -21.43 2.60
CA GLY A 728 -11.99 -22.46 2.63
C GLY A 728 -12.10 -23.26 3.94
N VAL A 729 -11.23 -22.99 4.92
CA VAL A 729 -11.25 -23.63 6.24
C VAL A 729 -11.35 -22.56 7.33
N ASP A 730 -10.33 -21.71 7.46
CA ASP A 730 -10.27 -20.65 8.47
C ASP A 730 -11.08 -19.43 8.05
N TYR A 731 -11.13 -19.14 6.76
CA TYR A 731 -11.92 -18.06 6.17
C TYR A 731 -12.48 -18.45 4.80
N ASP A 732 -13.57 -17.81 4.41
CA ASP A 732 -14.17 -17.87 3.07
C ASP A 732 -14.79 -16.49 2.81
N PHE A 733 -15.29 -16.26 1.60
CA PHE A 733 -16.06 -15.06 1.26
C PHE A 733 -17.38 -15.43 0.61
N TYR A 734 -18.36 -14.53 0.70
CA TYR A 734 -19.55 -14.57 -0.12
C TYR A 734 -19.71 -13.28 -0.92
N TYR A 735 -20.49 -13.34 -1.99
CA TYR A 735 -20.80 -12.19 -2.83
C TYR A 735 -21.69 -11.21 -2.05
N LEU A 736 -21.33 -9.93 -2.01
CA LEU A 736 -22.14 -8.90 -1.33
C LEU A 736 -23.56 -8.86 -1.94
N PRO A 737 -24.62 -9.21 -1.18
CA PRO A 737 -25.95 -9.41 -1.73
C PRO A 737 -26.51 -8.19 -2.46
N PRO A 738 -27.38 -8.38 -3.47
CA PRO A 738 -28.11 -7.28 -4.08
C PRO A 738 -29.04 -6.61 -3.06
N ILE A 739 -29.14 -5.28 -3.12
CA ILE A 739 -30.03 -4.47 -2.28
C ILE A 739 -31.37 -4.30 -2.98
N ASP A 740 -31.34 -3.73 -4.18
CA ASP A 740 -32.49 -3.69 -5.06
C ASP A 740 -32.35 -4.75 -6.17
N PRO A 741 -33.22 -5.77 -6.20
CA PRO A 741 -33.18 -6.83 -7.22
C PRO A 741 -33.24 -6.31 -8.66
N GLN A 742 -33.77 -5.09 -8.90
CA GLN A 742 -33.86 -4.52 -10.24
C GLN A 742 -32.48 -4.23 -10.87
N TYR A 743 -31.44 -4.02 -10.05
CA TYR A 743 -30.09 -3.73 -10.51
C TYR A 743 -29.21 -5.00 -10.66
N SER A 744 -29.83 -6.19 -10.68
CA SER A 744 -29.18 -7.48 -10.98
C SER A 744 -28.08 -7.87 -9.99
N LYS A 745 -27.00 -8.53 -10.45
CA LYS A 745 -25.81 -8.93 -9.67
C LYS A 745 -24.55 -8.25 -10.22
N PRO A 746 -24.33 -6.94 -9.93
CA PRO A 746 -23.20 -6.21 -10.46
C PRO A 746 -21.92 -6.48 -9.67
N VAL A 747 -20.81 -6.63 -10.39
CA VAL A 747 -19.48 -6.82 -9.82
C VAL A 747 -18.68 -5.53 -9.88
N LEU A 748 -18.25 -5.06 -8.71
CA LEU A 748 -17.20 -4.06 -8.58
C LEU A 748 -15.84 -4.77 -8.72
N TYR A 749 -14.96 -4.21 -9.54
CA TYR A 749 -13.60 -4.70 -9.70
C TYR A 749 -12.59 -3.55 -9.69
N ALA A 750 -11.34 -3.88 -9.40
CA ALA A 750 -10.19 -3.01 -9.67
C ALA A 750 -9.16 -3.82 -10.47
N GLY A 751 -8.06 -3.21 -10.88
CA GLY A 751 -7.05 -3.94 -11.63
C GLY A 751 -5.84 -3.12 -12.00
N ASP A 752 -4.87 -3.83 -12.56
CA ASP A 752 -3.59 -3.30 -12.99
C ASP A 752 -3.67 -3.02 -14.49
N LEU A 753 -3.89 -1.74 -14.83
CA LEU A 753 -3.95 -1.27 -16.22
C LEU A 753 -2.53 -1.02 -16.74
N PHE A 754 -2.24 -1.42 -17.97
CA PHE A 754 -0.96 -1.12 -18.63
C PHE A 754 -1.17 -0.28 -19.88
N SER A 755 -0.34 0.75 -20.05
CA SER A 755 -0.41 1.71 -21.15
C SER A 755 0.95 1.91 -21.78
N ALA A 756 1.00 2.07 -23.10
CA ALA A 756 2.24 2.34 -23.83
C ALA A 756 2.50 3.84 -24.00
N PHE A 757 3.75 4.26 -23.80
CA PHE A 757 4.23 5.63 -23.99
C PHE A 757 5.25 5.75 -25.14
N ASN A 758 5.94 4.66 -25.48
CA ASN A 758 6.92 4.62 -26.58
C ASN A 758 6.46 3.68 -27.70
N ASP A 759 6.37 4.21 -28.92
CA ASP A 759 5.81 3.49 -30.07
C ASP A 759 6.89 2.69 -30.82
N ARG A 760 7.35 1.59 -30.21
CA ARG A 760 8.32 0.65 -30.80
C ARG A 760 7.69 -0.72 -31.07
N PRO A 761 8.09 -1.44 -32.14
CA PRO A 761 7.54 -2.77 -32.44
C PRO A 761 7.61 -3.77 -31.28
N GLU A 762 8.73 -3.83 -30.56
CA GLU A 762 8.92 -4.68 -29.39
C GLU A 762 8.02 -4.29 -28.20
N VAL A 763 7.66 -3.01 -28.07
CA VAL A 763 6.73 -2.53 -27.04
C VAL A 763 5.31 -2.93 -27.39
N ARG A 764 4.92 -2.77 -28.65
CA ARG A 764 3.62 -3.24 -29.17
C ARG A 764 3.44 -4.74 -28.96
N ALA A 765 4.48 -5.54 -29.23
CA ALA A 765 4.47 -6.98 -28.98
C ALA A 765 4.19 -7.32 -27.50
N VAL A 766 4.79 -6.61 -26.54
CA VAL A 766 4.52 -6.81 -25.11
C VAL A 766 3.09 -6.39 -24.75
N MET A 767 2.59 -5.29 -25.30
CA MET A 767 1.22 -4.85 -25.09
C MET A 767 0.19 -5.82 -25.69
N GLU A 768 0.45 -6.39 -26.86
CA GLU A 768 -0.35 -7.48 -27.44
C GLU A 768 -0.31 -8.73 -26.55
N TYR A 769 0.86 -9.10 -26.01
CA TYR A 769 1.01 -10.23 -25.09
C TYR A 769 0.18 -10.06 -23.81
N PHE A 770 0.09 -8.86 -23.23
CA PHE A 770 -0.77 -8.60 -22.07
C PHE A 770 -2.25 -8.87 -22.29
N THR A 771 -2.71 -8.96 -23.54
CA THR A 771 -4.10 -9.29 -23.87
C THR A 771 -4.40 -10.79 -23.91
N THR A 772 -3.45 -11.61 -23.48
CA THR A 772 -3.51 -13.07 -23.53
C THR A 772 -3.60 -13.68 -22.13
N TYR A 773 -4.27 -14.83 -22.01
CA TYR A 773 -4.29 -15.55 -20.74
C TYR A 773 -2.90 -16.08 -20.37
N GLU A 774 -2.11 -16.44 -21.38
CA GLU A 774 -0.73 -16.90 -21.29
C GLU A 774 0.15 -15.93 -20.50
N ALA A 775 -0.06 -14.62 -20.63
CA ALA A 775 0.65 -13.61 -19.85
C ALA A 775 0.38 -13.71 -18.34
N ILE A 776 -0.88 -13.84 -17.93
CA ILE A 776 -1.22 -13.86 -16.50
C ILE A 776 -1.22 -15.27 -15.90
N GLN A 777 -1.26 -16.33 -16.72
CA GLN A 777 -1.35 -17.72 -16.27
C GLN A 777 -0.29 -18.10 -15.21
N PRO A 778 1.00 -17.71 -15.33
CA PRO A 778 1.99 -18.00 -14.29
C PRO A 778 1.59 -17.45 -12.92
N ARG A 779 1.00 -16.26 -12.85
CA ARG A 779 0.54 -15.67 -11.58
C ARG A 779 -0.68 -16.35 -11.03
N VAL A 780 -1.63 -16.70 -11.89
CA VAL A 780 -2.81 -17.48 -11.50
C VAL A 780 -2.39 -18.79 -10.81
N LYS A 781 -1.36 -19.46 -11.36
CA LYS A 781 -0.80 -20.69 -10.80
C LYS A 781 0.02 -20.47 -9.53
N LEU A 782 0.55 -19.27 -9.30
CA LEU A 782 1.22 -18.91 -8.04
C LEU A 782 0.22 -18.52 -6.94
N GLY A 783 -1.02 -18.18 -7.30
CA GLY A 783 -2.11 -17.83 -6.37
C GLY A 783 -1.93 -16.47 -5.68
N GLY A 784 -2.80 -16.19 -4.70
CA GLY A 784 -2.76 -14.97 -3.88
C GLY A 784 -3.64 -13.84 -4.42
N GLY A 785 -4.82 -14.18 -4.94
CA GLY A 785 -5.86 -13.20 -5.26
C GLY A 785 -5.75 -12.55 -6.64
N ALA A 786 -4.78 -12.92 -7.49
CA ALA A 786 -4.68 -12.43 -8.85
C ALA A 786 -5.69 -13.13 -9.77
N LEU A 787 -6.57 -12.34 -10.41
CA LEU A 787 -7.62 -12.85 -11.28
C LEU A 787 -7.38 -12.39 -12.72
N SER A 788 -7.62 -13.30 -13.67
CA SER A 788 -7.50 -13.01 -15.10
C SER A 788 -8.72 -12.23 -15.61
N PRO A 789 -8.53 -11.13 -16.37
CA PRO A 789 -9.62 -10.44 -17.07
C PRO A 789 -10.07 -11.14 -18.36
N HIS A 790 -9.32 -12.14 -18.81
CA HIS A 790 -9.54 -12.83 -20.08
C HIS A 790 -10.64 -13.90 -20.01
N LYS A 791 -11.59 -13.86 -20.95
CA LYS A 791 -12.72 -14.80 -21.08
C LYS A 791 -12.29 -16.24 -21.31
N ASN A 792 -11.10 -16.46 -21.87
CA ASN A 792 -10.53 -17.79 -22.07
C ASN A 792 -9.72 -18.32 -20.86
N ALA A 793 -9.77 -17.64 -19.70
CA ALA A 793 -9.05 -18.07 -18.51
C ALA A 793 -9.45 -19.48 -18.07
N VAL A 794 -8.44 -20.29 -17.71
CA VAL A 794 -8.63 -21.68 -17.30
C VAL A 794 -8.85 -21.76 -15.79
N LEU A 795 -10.09 -22.05 -15.38
CA LEU A 795 -10.44 -22.15 -13.95
C LEU A 795 -9.64 -23.21 -13.19
N ALA A 796 -9.18 -24.26 -13.89
CA ALA A 796 -8.37 -25.32 -13.29
C ALA A 796 -7.02 -24.85 -12.73
N ASP A 797 -6.47 -23.77 -13.30
CA ASP A 797 -5.14 -23.24 -12.96
C ASP A 797 -5.09 -22.49 -11.63
N TYR A 798 -6.24 -22.06 -11.08
CA TYR A 798 -6.30 -21.38 -9.78
C TYR A 798 -6.03 -22.39 -8.65
N THR A 799 -4.97 -22.17 -7.89
CA THR A 799 -4.48 -23.15 -6.90
C THR A 799 -5.31 -23.26 -5.62
N ASN A 800 -6.26 -22.36 -5.40
CA ASN A 800 -7.20 -22.42 -4.30
C ASN A 800 -8.64 -22.15 -4.76
N ASP A 801 -9.60 -22.70 -4.01
CA ASP A 801 -11.01 -22.65 -4.35
C ASP A 801 -11.60 -21.23 -4.29
N LEU A 802 -11.04 -20.34 -3.46
CA LEU A 802 -11.52 -18.97 -3.33
C LEU A 802 -11.18 -18.12 -4.56
N ASP A 803 -9.94 -18.17 -5.04
CA ASP A 803 -9.55 -17.48 -6.27
C ASP A 803 -10.31 -18.04 -7.47
N ARG A 804 -10.51 -19.35 -7.52
CA ARG A 804 -11.33 -20.02 -8.55
C ARG A 804 -12.79 -19.56 -8.52
N LYS A 805 -13.38 -19.45 -7.32
CA LYS A 805 -14.73 -18.93 -7.10
C LYS A 805 -14.84 -17.47 -7.54
N ALA A 806 -13.88 -16.62 -7.18
CA ALA A 806 -13.85 -15.22 -7.60
C ALA A 806 -13.70 -15.07 -9.12
N ALA A 807 -12.82 -15.85 -9.74
CA ALA A 807 -12.66 -15.91 -11.19
C ALA A 807 -13.94 -16.34 -11.90
N GLN A 808 -14.62 -17.38 -11.40
CA GLN A 808 -15.89 -17.84 -11.95
C GLN A 808 -16.98 -16.75 -11.89
N ILE A 809 -17.05 -15.99 -10.79
CA ILE A 809 -17.98 -14.87 -10.63
C ILE A 809 -17.71 -13.80 -11.69
N ILE A 810 -16.46 -13.35 -11.83
CA ILE A 810 -16.12 -12.32 -12.82
C ILE A 810 -16.36 -12.79 -14.25
N LEU A 811 -15.97 -14.02 -14.60
CA LEU A 811 -16.13 -14.56 -15.95
C LEU A 811 -17.61 -14.69 -16.37
N THR A 812 -18.52 -14.86 -15.40
CA THR A 812 -19.96 -15.00 -15.66
C THR A 812 -20.76 -13.74 -15.39
N ALA A 813 -20.13 -12.68 -14.88
CA ALA A 813 -20.78 -11.41 -14.60
C ALA A 813 -21.24 -10.76 -15.91
N SER A 814 -22.55 -10.53 -16.03
CA SER A 814 -23.11 -9.75 -17.13
C SER A 814 -22.81 -8.25 -16.98
N ILE A 815 -22.55 -7.80 -15.75
CA ILE A 815 -22.30 -6.40 -15.40
C ILE A 815 -21.05 -6.33 -14.53
N VAL A 816 -20.04 -5.62 -15.04
CA VAL A 816 -18.83 -5.25 -14.30
C VAL A 816 -18.63 -3.74 -14.37
N ARG A 817 -18.20 -3.13 -13.26
CA ARG A 817 -17.79 -1.72 -13.20
C ARG A 817 -16.51 -1.59 -12.39
N PHE A 818 -15.60 -0.76 -12.91
CA PHE A 818 -14.35 -0.45 -12.21
C PHE A 818 -14.68 0.43 -11.00
N ASP A 819 -13.83 0.34 -9.98
CA ASP A 819 -13.76 1.26 -8.84
C ASP A 819 -14.00 2.70 -9.29
N GLY A 820 -15.06 3.31 -8.75
CA GLY A 820 -15.51 4.63 -9.17
C GLY A 820 -14.47 5.71 -8.85
N SER A 821 -13.90 5.70 -7.64
CA SER A 821 -12.92 6.68 -7.20
C SER A 821 -11.64 6.63 -8.05
N ASP A 822 -11.18 5.45 -8.45
CA ASP A 822 -10.00 5.29 -9.30
C ASP A 822 -10.23 5.69 -10.77
N LEU A 823 -11.49 5.79 -11.21
CA LEU A 823 -11.87 6.35 -12.51
C LEU A 823 -11.99 7.88 -12.49
N MET A 824 -12.24 8.47 -11.33
CA MET A 824 -12.35 9.92 -11.18
C MET A 824 -10.98 10.59 -11.34
N PRO A 825 -10.93 11.89 -11.69
CA PRO A 825 -9.70 12.68 -11.61
C PRO A 825 -9.09 12.60 -10.20
N ALA A 826 -7.76 12.66 -10.09
CA ALA A 826 -7.06 12.50 -8.82
C ALA A 826 -7.50 13.51 -7.76
N GLU A 827 -7.83 14.74 -8.15
CA GLU A 827 -8.34 15.80 -7.27
C GLU A 827 -9.67 15.41 -6.59
N VAL A 828 -10.42 14.51 -7.22
CA VAL A 828 -11.71 14.01 -6.72
C VAL A 828 -11.53 12.65 -6.08
N GLY A 829 -11.12 11.63 -6.84
CA GLY A 829 -11.06 10.23 -6.41
C GLY A 829 -10.13 10.05 -5.23
N SER A 830 -8.83 10.23 -5.45
CA SER A 830 -7.80 10.14 -4.41
C SER A 830 -7.67 11.40 -3.54
N GLY A 831 -8.35 12.48 -3.92
CA GLY A 831 -8.37 13.75 -3.21
C GLY A 831 -9.61 13.92 -2.33
N SER A 832 -10.59 14.66 -2.83
CA SER A 832 -11.76 15.09 -2.04
C SER A 832 -12.62 13.92 -1.52
N PHE A 833 -12.72 12.82 -2.27
CA PHE A 833 -13.55 11.66 -1.92
C PHE A 833 -12.93 10.88 -0.76
N TRP A 834 -11.66 10.48 -0.83
CA TRP A 834 -10.96 9.81 0.29
C TRP A 834 -10.98 10.66 1.56
N LYS A 835 -10.68 11.95 1.44
CA LYS A 835 -10.74 12.88 2.57
C LYS A 835 -12.15 12.98 3.14
N GLY A 836 -13.15 13.20 2.30
CA GLY A 836 -14.55 13.33 2.71
C GLY A 836 -15.08 12.09 3.42
N MET A 837 -14.69 10.90 2.96
CA MET A 837 -15.01 9.64 3.65
C MET A 837 -14.32 9.53 5.01
N THR A 838 -13.04 9.91 5.09
CA THR A 838 -12.27 9.88 6.34
C THR A 838 -12.87 10.81 7.38
N ASP A 839 -13.17 12.05 6.98
CA ASP A 839 -13.81 13.05 7.83
C ASP A 839 -15.21 12.61 8.29
N TYR A 840 -15.98 12.02 7.37
CA TYR A 840 -17.30 11.51 7.68
C TYR A 840 -17.26 10.33 8.66
N ALA A 841 -16.40 9.33 8.41
CA ALA A 841 -16.22 8.19 9.29
C ALA A 841 -15.72 8.62 10.68
N GLY A 842 -14.71 9.49 10.72
CA GLY A 842 -14.12 10.04 11.95
C GLY A 842 -15.04 10.99 12.73
N GLY A 843 -16.14 11.44 12.12
CA GLY A 843 -17.13 12.31 12.77
C GLY A 843 -16.72 13.78 12.88
N THR A 844 -15.74 14.21 12.09
CA THR A 844 -15.37 15.64 11.97
C THR A 844 -16.42 16.43 11.20
N VAL A 845 -17.17 15.77 10.31
CA VAL A 845 -18.27 16.36 9.54
C VAL A 845 -19.50 15.45 9.49
N GLY A 846 -20.69 16.04 9.28
CA GLY A 846 -21.92 15.31 8.98
C GLY A 846 -22.08 15.03 7.49
N LEU A 847 -23.05 14.18 7.13
CA LEU A 847 -23.22 13.65 5.77
C LEU A 847 -23.30 14.75 4.70
N ASN A 848 -24.21 15.72 4.87
CA ASN A 848 -24.39 16.78 3.86
C ASN A 848 -23.12 17.60 3.64
N LYS A 849 -22.31 17.82 4.70
CA LYS A 849 -21.05 18.56 4.60
C LYS A 849 -19.98 17.71 3.92
N ALA A 850 -19.87 16.43 4.26
CA ALA A 850 -18.98 15.50 3.56
C ALA A 850 -19.28 15.48 2.05
N LEU A 851 -20.53 15.29 1.65
CA LEU A 851 -20.93 15.25 0.24
C LEU A 851 -20.63 16.57 -0.48
N ALA A 852 -20.83 17.72 0.19
CA ALA A 852 -20.48 19.03 -0.38
C ALA A 852 -18.97 19.22 -0.53
N GLU A 853 -18.17 18.78 0.44
CA GLU A 853 -16.70 18.83 0.37
C GLU A 853 -16.16 17.92 -0.75
N ILE A 854 -16.73 16.74 -0.92
CA ILE A 854 -16.38 15.84 -2.02
C ILE A 854 -16.74 16.48 -3.36
N GLN A 855 -17.96 17.03 -3.48
CA GLN A 855 -18.44 17.70 -4.68
C GLN A 855 -17.55 18.90 -5.08
N ALA A 856 -17.01 19.64 -4.11
CA ALA A 856 -16.11 20.75 -4.40
C ALA A 856 -14.84 20.33 -5.18
N GLY A 857 -14.41 19.07 -5.06
CA GLY A 857 -13.33 18.52 -5.89
C GLY A 857 -13.66 18.57 -7.38
N TRP A 858 -14.88 18.17 -7.76
CA TRP A 858 -15.34 18.26 -9.15
C TRP A 858 -15.43 19.70 -9.66
N ASP A 859 -15.84 20.62 -8.79
CA ASP A 859 -15.96 22.04 -9.14
C ASP A 859 -14.59 22.68 -9.41
N ASN A 860 -13.52 22.13 -8.83
CA ASN A 860 -12.15 22.56 -9.09
C ASN A 860 -11.59 21.98 -10.39
N VAL A 861 -11.96 20.75 -10.76
CA VAL A 861 -11.56 20.12 -12.04
C VAL A 861 -12.22 20.79 -13.25
N LYS A 862 -13.43 21.35 -13.06
CA LYS A 862 -14.20 22.00 -14.14
C LYS A 862 -13.76 23.45 -14.42
N LYS A 863 -12.91 24.03 -13.59
CA LYS A 863 -12.30 25.37 -13.77
C LYS A 863 -10.97 25.23 -14.48
#